data_AF-A0A932FWC1-F1
#
_entry.id   AF-A0A932FWC1-F1
#
_cell.length_a   1.000
_cell.length_b   1.000
_cell.length_c   1.000
_cell.angle_alpha   90.00
_cell.angle_beta   90.00
_cell.angle_gamma   90.00
#
_symmetry.space_group_name_H-M   'P 1'
#
loop_
_entity.id
_entity.type
_entity.pdbx_description
1 polymer ?
#
loop_
_entity_poly.entity_id
_entity_poly.type
_entity_poly.pdbx_seq_one_letter_code
_entity_poly.pdbx_strand_id
1 'polypeptide(L)'
;MANGHILVVDDERGILKSLEGILSDEGFQVSKAMEGHQALEIVLSDAPPDLILLDIWIPGMDGLELLKEIKALRSDIEIVMMSGHGNIDTAVKATKLGAFDFIEKPLSLENVLLTVHHALAQKKLLKKGAQLERHLSSRGEIIGGSPHIQEIQQFIAQAALEEGNILFCGEEGTGKEFIARAIHQQSPRKEGPFIKVNCAHWSSTLMEGLLFGVQKRSSPSIDSWGEGRLQAAAGGTLFLALVDELAAEVQGGLCLALQETKVRRIGSRMALSLDVRVIASSSGELSHRVAAGGFSHGLFGCLGERIFRTLPLRERRADIPLLLRYFLEEYSREMALPSKEISPSALELLARYDWPGNVKELKNLVKKMVLETSRSLIELKDLPSPLRGLPGGPEGQPIGKGAGKAAVHGLGWTSKGEGRMGERSGPAKRLPSSLSPQRTLSRSVVLCGQGLHSGIKSGMILIPLPPCSGIHFGDISTGHTIPAHLDYVDSTQYATVLKRGTTYARTVEHLMAALHIYGIHNLLVKISDEVPIMDGSAQEFCRLIEDGGIEEQEAVMEALIIDDCYTAGDPQTGRTISLEPYQGLAIQFLLELPPPIGRQELTYIAQGVEDFRTQIAPARTFVFLKEVEYLEGKGLTKGGRLNNVILLDPERVINTSLRFPDEFVRHKILDILGDLYLLGRPIRGRITARMTGHTENLQLLQQIRHLAGGSPRPGGAP
;
A
#
# COMPACT_ATOMS: atom_id res chain seq x y z
N MET A 1 7.71 -36.52 6.43
CA MET A 1 7.67 -35.83 5.12
C MET A 1 8.08 -34.39 5.39
N ALA A 2 8.99 -33.81 4.60
CA ALA A 2 9.55 -32.49 4.90
C ALA A 2 8.45 -31.41 4.99
N ASN A 3 8.57 -30.50 5.96
CA ASN A 3 7.59 -29.44 6.25
C ASN A 3 7.53 -28.32 5.17
N GLY A 4 8.45 -28.37 4.21
CA GLY A 4 8.65 -27.44 3.09
C GLY A 4 10.11 -27.48 2.63
N HIS A 5 10.39 -27.02 1.41
CA HIS A 5 11.76 -26.86 0.90
C HIS A 5 12.20 -25.39 0.99
N ILE A 6 13.32 -25.13 1.66
CA ILE A 6 13.85 -23.78 1.87
C ILE A 6 15.23 -23.67 1.20
N LEU A 7 15.43 -22.64 0.39
CA LEU A 7 16.73 -22.28 -0.15
C LEU A 7 17.32 -21.13 0.67
N VAL A 8 18.55 -21.29 1.15
CA VAL A 8 19.31 -20.23 1.82
C VAL A 8 20.42 -19.74 0.89
N VAL A 9 20.46 -18.43 0.64
CA VAL A 9 21.43 -17.78 -0.25
C VAL A 9 22.22 -16.75 0.56
N ASP A 10 23.50 -17.03 0.79
CA ASP A 10 24.37 -16.20 1.63
C ASP A 10 25.84 -16.50 1.32
N ASP A 11 26.70 -15.50 1.27
CA ASP A 11 28.13 -15.69 1.01
C ASP A 11 28.92 -16.12 2.27
N GLU A 12 28.33 -15.91 3.46
CA GLU A 12 28.90 -16.30 4.73
C GLU A 12 28.59 -17.78 5.05
N ARG A 13 29.61 -18.64 4.95
CA ARG A 13 29.50 -20.07 5.28
C ARG A 13 28.97 -20.35 6.70
N GLY A 14 29.25 -19.45 7.65
CA GLY A 14 28.77 -19.56 9.03
C GLY A 14 27.25 -19.43 9.12
N ILE A 15 26.67 -18.50 8.37
CA ILE A 15 25.22 -18.27 8.31
C ILE A 15 24.53 -19.45 7.63
N LEU A 16 25.06 -19.90 6.49
CA LEU A 16 24.55 -21.07 5.78
C LEU A 16 24.49 -22.32 6.67
N LYS A 17 25.56 -22.60 7.44
CA LYS A 17 25.59 -23.73 8.38
C LYS A 17 24.58 -23.58 9.52
N SER A 18 24.45 -22.37 10.06
CA SER A 18 23.57 -22.10 11.19
C SER A 18 22.10 -22.26 10.79
N LEU A 19 21.71 -21.63 9.67
CA LEU A 19 20.35 -21.75 9.12
C LEU A 19 20.03 -23.17 8.67
N GLU A 20 20.99 -23.88 8.06
CA GLU A 20 20.79 -25.29 7.70
C GLU A 20 20.52 -26.17 8.92
N GLY A 21 21.30 -26.03 10.00
CA GLY A 21 21.08 -26.80 11.23
C GLY A 21 19.70 -26.54 11.83
N ILE A 22 19.38 -25.26 12.03
CA ILE A 22 18.12 -24.80 12.63
C ILE A 22 16.90 -25.27 11.82
N LEU A 23 16.91 -25.05 10.50
CA LEU A 23 15.76 -25.38 9.65
C LEU A 23 15.62 -26.89 9.44
N SER A 24 16.73 -27.63 9.43
CA SER A 24 16.69 -29.10 9.34
C SER A 24 16.15 -29.73 10.62
N ASP A 25 16.49 -29.19 11.80
CA ASP A 25 15.96 -29.64 13.09
C ASP A 25 14.43 -29.48 13.19
N GLU A 26 13.89 -28.43 12.58
CA GLU A 26 12.44 -28.18 12.44
C GLU A 26 11.77 -28.99 11.30
N GLY A 27 12.54 -29.87 10.64
CA GLY A 27 12.05 -30.81 9.63
C GLY A 27 11.86 -30.22 8.23
N PHE A 28 12.48 -29.09 7.92
CA PHE A 28 12.52 -28.55 6.55
C PHE A 28 13.64 -29.21 5.74
N GLN A 29 13.42 -29.33 4.42
CA GLN A 29 14.51 -29.66 3.50
C GLN A 29 15.23 -28.36 3.17
N VAL A 30 16.55 -28.31 3.36
CA VAL A 30 17.35 -27.10 3.13
C VAL A 30 18.30 -27.29 1.95
N SER A 31 18.33 -26.31 1.05
CA SER A 31 19.37 -26.17 0.02
C SER A 31 20.13 -24.88 0.23
N LYS A 32 21.39 -24.83 -0.21
CA LYS A 32 22.31 -23.70 0.04
C LYS A 32 22.88 -23.20 -1.27
N ALA A 33 23.00 -21.89 -1.41
CA ALA A 33 23.70 -21.22 -2.49
C ALA A 33 24.60 -20.12 -1.91
N MET A 34 25.83 -20.02 -2.42
CA MET A 34 26.75 -18.95 -2.02
C MET A 34 26.73 -17.76 -2.99
N GLU A 35 26.12 -17.93 -4.16
CA GLU A 35 26.16 -16.96 -5.25
C GLU A 35 24.82 -16.92 -5.98
N GLY A 36 24.47 -15.76 -6.55
CA GLY A 36 23.13 -15.53 -7.10
C GLY A 36 22.74 -16.48 -8.24
N HIS A 37 23.69 -16.82 -9.11
CA HIS A 37 23.45 -17.84 -10.12
C HIS A 37 23.07 -19.20 -9.51
N GLN A 38 23.84 -19.78 -8.58
CA GLN A 38 23.47 -21.04 -7.88
C GLN A 38 22.04 -21.02 -7.32
N ALA A 39 21.57 -19.86 -6.83
CA ALA A 39 20.21 -19.71 -6.35
C ALA A 39 19.16 -19.80 -7.47
N LEU A 40 19.38 -19.10 -8.59
CA LEU A 40 18.53 -19.19 -9.79
C LEU A 40 18.44 -20.62 -10.32
N GLU A 41 19.55 -21.34 -10.23
CA GLU A 41 19.64 -22.71 -10.70
C GLU A 41 18.71 -23.65 -9.92
N ILE A 42 18.71 -23.53 -8.60
CA ILE A 42 17.80 -24.27 -7.71
C ILE A 42 16.34 -23.83 -7.92
N VAL A 43 16.10 -22.52 -8.11
CA VAL A 43 14.78 -21.96 -8.42
C VAL A 43 14.18 -22.50 -9.73
N LEU A 44 15.04 -22.82 -10.71
CA LEU A 44 14.65 -23.33 -12.03
C LEU A 44 14.57 -24.87 -12.10
N SER A 45 14.88 -25.57 -11.02
CA SER A 45 14.82 -27.03 -10.97
C SER A 45 13.38 -27.58 -10.95
N ASP A 46 13.23 -28.88 -11.23
CA ASP A 46 11.94 -29.58 -11.20
C ASP A 46 11.27 -29.58 -9.81
N ALA A 47 12.07 -29.41 -8.76
CA ALA A 47 11.64 -29.29 -7.37
C ALA A 47 12.09 -27.93 -6.79
N PRO A 48 11.42 -26.83 -7.15
CA PRO A 48 11.81 -25.49 -6.71
C PRO A 48 11.47 -25.27 -5.24
N PRO A 49 12.22 -24.40 -4.54
CA PRO A 49 12.00 -24.13 -3.13
C PRO A 49 10.64 -23.49 -2.89
N ASP A 50 10.05 -23.81 -1.73
CA ASP A 50 8.84 -23.17 -1.27
C ASP A 50 9.11 -21.74 -0.77
N LEU A 51 10.28 -21.52 -0.16
CA LEU A 51 10.73 -20.26 0.42
C LEU A 51 12.23 -20.06 0.14
N ILE A 52 12.64 -18.81 -0.08
CA ILE A 52 14.05 -18.42 -0.20
C ILE A 52 14.39 -17.44 0.91
N LEU A 53 15.45 -17.71 1.66
CA LEU A 53 16.11 -16.73 2.53
C LEU A 53 17.31 -16.18 1.75
N LEU A 54 17.27 -14.90 1.38
CA LEU A 54 18.21 -14.30 0.43
C LEU A 54 18.97 -13.13 1.03
N ASP A 55 20.28 -13.23 1.15
CA ASP A 55 21.11 -12.07 1.52
C ASP A 55 21.10 -10.98 0.44
N ILE A 56 21.14 -9.73 0.88
CA ILE A 56 21.22 -8.56 -0.01
C ILE A 56 22.58 -8.49 -0.69
N TRP A 57 23.65 -8.82 0.04
CA TRP A 57 25.00 -8.70 -0.45
C TRP A 57 25.55 -10.07 -0.80
N ILE A 58 25.43 -10.47 -2.05
CA ILE A 58 26.01 -11.72 -2.54
C ILE A 58 27.05 -11.43 -3.63
N PRO A 59 28.16 -12.18 -3.71
CA PRO A 59 29.16 -12.00 -4.73
C PRO A 59 28.59 -12.12 -6.15
N GLY A 60 28.92 -11.14 -6.99
CA GLY A 60 28.62 -11.16 -8.43
C GLY A 60 27.23 -10.65 -8.85
N MET A 61 26.28 -10.45 -7.92
CA MET A 61 24.92 -9.95 -8.23
C MET A 61 24.29 -9.28 -6.99
N ASP A 62 23.53 -8.20 -7.14
CA ASP A 62 22.79 -7.60 -6.02
C ASP A 62 21.61 -8.50 -5.63
N GLY A 63 21.44 -8.81 -4.34
CA GLY A 63 20.33 -9.63 -3.84
C GLY A 63 18.95 -9.03 -4.15
N LEU A 64 18.84 -7.71 -4.30
CA LEU A 64 17.60 -7.07 -4.77
C LEU A 64 17.33 -7.32 -6.26
N GLU A 65 18.37 -7.36 -7.09
CA GLU A 65 18.23 -7.73 -8.49
C GLU A 65 17.81 -9.19 -8.61
N LEU A 66 18.44 -10.07 -7.83
CA LEU A 66 18.09 -11.49 -7.78
C LEU A 66 16.65 -11.72 -7.29
N LEU A 67 16.19 -10.97 -6.27
CA LEU A 67 14.80 -10.98 -5.82
C LEU A 67 13.84 -10.65 -6.98
N LYS A 68 14.12 -9.56 -7.70
CA LYS A 68 13.30 -9.12 -8.84
C LYS A 68 13.27 -10.19 -9.93
N GLU A 69 14.41 -10.80 -10.22
CA GLU A 69 14.53 -11.89 -11.18
C GLU A 69 13.71 -13.11 -10.76
N ILE A 70 13.88 -13.60 -9.53
CA ILE A 70 13.14 -14.77 -9.04
C ILE A 70 11.64 -14.52 -8.99
N LYS A 71 11.19 -13.36 -8.48
CA LYS A 71 9.75 -13.05 -8.40
C LYS A 71 9.10 -12.92 -9.77
N ALA A 72 9.85 -12.47 -10.76
CA ALA A 72 9.37 -12.43 -12.12
C ALA A 72 9.33 -13.86 -12.72
N LEU A 73 10.31 -14.73 -12.43
CA LEU A 73 10.36 -16.12 -12.91
C LEU A 73 9.27 -17.01 -12.27
N ARG A 74 9.06 -16.81 -10.97
CA ARG A 74 8.25 -17.64 -10.07
C ARG A 74 7.65 -16.75 -8.96
N SER A 75 6.60 -16.02 -9.31
CA SER A 75 5.84 -15.22 -8.34
C SER A 75 5.23 -16.05 -7.19
N ASP A 76 5.14 -17.38 -7.36
CA ASP A 76 4.64 -18.35 -6.38
C ASP A 76 5.67 -18.73 -5.29
N ILE A 77 6.92 -18.29 -5.42
CA ILE A 77 7.96 -18.52 -4.43
C ILE A 77 8.02 -17.32 -3.49
N GLU A 78 7.95 -17.57 -2.19
CA GLU A 78 8.15 -16.52 -1.20
C GLU A 78 9.62 -16.29 -0.94
N ILE A 79 10.00 -15.01 -0.77
CA ILE A 79 11.39 -14.60 -0.60
C ILE A 79 11.47 -13.68 0.59
N VAL A 80 12.31 -14.03 1.55
CA VAL A 80 12.62 -13.23 2.73
C VAL A 80 14.04 -12.73 2.57
N MET A 81 14.21 -11.41 2.59
CA MET A 81 15.54 -10.82 2.46
C MET A 81 16.29 -10.88 3.78
N MET A 82 17.60 -11.09 3.74
CA MET A 82 18.50 -11.03 4.89
C MET A 82 19.52 -9.91 4.66
N SER A 83 19.94 -9.19 5.70
CA SER A 83 21.07 -8.26 5.57
C SER A 83 21.69 -7.86 6.91
N GLY A 84 23.02 -7.80 6.95
CA GLY A 84 23.78 -7.29 8.11
C GLY A 84 24.05 -5.79 8.11
N HIS A 85 23.67 -5.08 7.06
CA HIS A 85 23.73 -3.62 6.95
C HIS A 85 22.39 -3.10 6.42
N GLY A 86 21.30 -3.56 7.04
CA GLY A 86 19.94 -3.28 6.64
C GLY A 86 19.58 -1.81 6.82
N ASN A 87 19.81 -0.99 5.80
CA ASN A 87 19.13 0.29 5.74
C ASN A 87 17.70 0.05 5.22
N ILE A 88 16.69 0.71 5.79
CA ILE A 88 15.29 0.45 5.43
C ILE A 88 14.95 0.83 3.98
N ASP A 89 15.79 1.58 3.24
CA ASP A 89 15.54 1.74 1.79
C ASP A 89 15.67 0.41 1.07
N THR A 90 16.61 -0.44 1.48
CA THR A 90 16.81 -1.75 0.87
C THR A 90 15.67 -2.70 1.23
N ALA A 91 15.17 -2.67 2.48
CA ALA A 91 13.98 -3.43 2.89
C ALA A 91 12.71 -2.97 2.17
N VAL A 92 12.49 -1.65 2.04
CA VAL A 92 11.34 -1.09 1.31
C VAL A 92 11.42 -1.41 -0.19
N LYS A 93 12.61 -1.32 -0.79
CA LYS A 93 12.83 -1.76 -2.18
C LYS A 93 12.54 -3.25 -2.33
N ALA A 94 12.99 -4.09 -1.39
CA ALA A 94 12.70 -5.52 -1.41
C ALA A 94 11.20 -5.82 -1.38
N THR A 95 10.45 -5.23 -0.44
CA THR A 95 9.00 -5.46 -0.35
C THR A 95 8.26 -4.94 -1.58
N LYS A 96 8.65 -3.78 -2.13
CA LYS A 96 8.09 -3.27 -3.41
C LYS A 96 8.36 -4.19 -4.59
N LEU A 97 9.50 -4.89 -4.57
CA LEU A 97 9.88 -5.88 -5.59
C LEU A 97 9.23 -7.26 -5.33
N GLY A 98 8.41 -7.39 -4.30
CA GLY A 98 7.61 -8.57 -4.01
C GLY A 98 8.20 -9.52 -2.97
N ALA A 99 9.21 -9.12 -2.21
CA ALA A 99 9.67 -9.88 -1.03
C ALA A 99 8.53 -10.01 -0.01
N PHE A 100 8.43 -11.20 0.59
CA PHE A 100 7.46 -11.49 1.65
C PHE A 100 7.78 -10.68 2.91
N ASP A 101 9.04 -10.72 3.33
CA ASP A 101 9.51 -10.10 4.57
C ASP A 101 11.02 -9.84 4.53
N PHE A 102 11.56 -9.28 5.60
CA PHE A 102 12.96 -8.91 5.77
C PHE A 102 13.46 -9.29 7.16
N ILE A 103 14.66 -9.87 7.25
CA ILE A 103 15.33 -10.24 8.50
C ILE A 103 16.69 -9.55 8.57
N GLU A 104 16.93 -8.81 9.64
CA GLU A 104 18.22 -8.18 9.90
C GLU A 104 19.22 -9.21 10.48
N LYS A 105 20.45 -9.25 9.97
CA LYS A 105 21.56 -9.97 10.61
C LYS A 105 22.12 -9.07 11.74
N PRO A 106 22.43 -9.59 12.94
CA PRO A 106 22.57 -11.01 13.27
C PRO A 106 21.23 -11.74 13.40
N LEU A 107 21.16 -12.92 12.76
CA LEU A 107 19.94 -13.70 12.66
C LEU A 107 19.59 -14.33 14.02
N SER A 108 18.42 -13.99 14.57
CA SER A 108 17.88 -14.69 15.74
C SER A 108 17.09 -15.91 15.30
N LEU A 109 17.35 -17.05 15.95
CA LEU A 109 16.65 -18.33 15.73
C LEU A 109 15.12 -18.18 15.72
N GLU A 110 14.56 -17.53 16.73
CA GLU A 110 13.11 -17.37 16.89
C GLU A 110 12.48 -16.58 15.74
N ASN A 111 13.07 -15.44 15.35
CA ASN A 111 12.54 -14.63 14.24
C ASN A 111 12.63 -15.34 12.89
N VAL A 112 13.74 -16.06 12.63
CA VAL A 112 13.89 -16.83 11.39
C VAL A 112 12.78 -17.88 11.27
N LEU A 113 12.55 -18.66 12.33
CA LEU A 113 11.52 -19.69 12.32
C LEU A 113 10.12 -19.10 12.19
N LEU A 114 9.82 -18.02 12.93
CA LEU A 114 8.52 -17.34 12.87
C LEU A 114 8.22 -16.81 11.46
N THR A 115 9.18 -16.08 10.86
CA THR A 115 9.03 -15.54 9.50
C THR A 115 8.92 -16.66 8.46
N VAL A 116 9.70 -17.74 8.59
CA VAL A 116 9.60 -18.93 7.73
C VAL A 116 8.21 -19.58 7.82
N HIS A 117 7.67 -19.76 9.03
CA HIS A 117 6.33 -20.31 9.21
C HIS A 117 5.25 -19.42 8.61
N HIS A 118 5.33 -18.10 8.79
CA HIS A 118 4.39 -17.15 8.21
C HIS A 118 4.44 -17.16 6.67
N ALA A 119 5.64 -17.15 6.08
CA ALA A 119 5.82 -17.19 4.63
C ALA A 119 5.23 -18.48 4.04
N LEU A 120 5.52 -19.64 4.65
CA LEU A 120 5.00 -20.93 4.20
C LEU A 120 3.49 -21.07 4.44
N ALA A 121 2.94 -20.45 5.50
CA ALA A 121 1.50 -20.42 5.75
C ALA A 121 0.77 -19.57 4.70
N GLN A 122 1.30 -18.38 4.36
CA GLN A 122 0.74 -17.54 3.29
C GLN A 122 0.82 -18.25 1.95
N LYS A 123 1.96 -18.89 1.63
CA LYS A 123 2.09 -19.72 0.43
C LYS A 123 1.11 -20.89 0.42
N LYS A 124 0.84 -21.55 1.55
CA LYS A 124 -0.20 -22.59 1.65
C LYS A 124 -1.60 -22.00 1.44
N LEU A 125 -1.87 -20.80 1.93
CA LEU A 125 -3.14 -20.09 1.73
C LEU A 125 -3.34 -19.68 0.26
N LEU A 126 -2.30 -19.13 -0.38
CA LEU A 126 -2.27 -18.77 -1.79
C LEU A 126 -2.26 -20.00 -2.71
N LYS A 127 -1.55 -21.08 -2.34
CA LYS A 127 -1.64 -22.38 -3.04
C LYS A 127 -3.02 -22.99 -2.89
N LYS A 128 -3.67 -22.89 -1.72
CA LYS A 128 -5.07 -23.31 -1.55
C LYS A 128 -6.00 -22.46 -2.41
N GLY A 129 -5.85 -21.13 -2.41
CA GLY A 129 -6.57 -20.21 -3.29
C GLY A 129 -6.33 -20.51 -4.78
N ALA A 130 -5.09 -20.74 -5.20
CA ALA A 130 -4.72 -21.06 -6.58
C ALA A 130 -5.05 -22.51 -6.98
N GLN A 131 -5.12 -23.46 -6.05
CA GLN A 131 -5.62 -24.82 -6.26
C GLN A 131 -7.14 -24.83 -6.33
N LEU A 132 -7.82 -23.96 -5.57
CA LEU A 132 -9.24 -23.67 -5.70
C LEU A 132 -9.53 -22.97 -7.04
N GLU A 133 -8.75 -21.97 -7.44
CA GLU A 133 -8.81 -21.34 -8.76
C GLU A 133 -8.46 -22.34 -9.89
N ARG A 134 -7.55 -23.31 -9.68
CA ARG A 134 -7.26 -24.38 -10.65
C ARG A 134 -8.37 -25.43 -10.71
N HIS A 135 -9.00 -25.75 -9.58
CA HIS A 135 -10.17 -26.63 -9.54
C HIS A 135 -11.43 -25.95 -10.11
N LEU A 136 -11.51 -24.61 -10.12
CA LEU A 136 -12.66 -23.84 -10.62
C LEU A 136 -12.47 -23.28 -12.04
N SER A 137 -11.24 -22.92 -12.43
CA SER A 137 -10.84 -22.65 -13.83
C SER A 137 -10.84 -23.92 -14.70
N SER A 138 -11.11 -25.08 -14.09
CA SER A 138 -11.29 -26.36 -14.78
C SER A 138 -12.53 -26.38 -15.70
N ARG A 139 -13.41 -25.36 -15.62
CA ARG A 139 -14.62 -25.32 -16.46
C ARG A 139 -14.48 -24.56 -17.79
N GLY A 140 -13.48 -23.70 -18.00
CA GLY A 140 -13.26 -23.04 -19.29
C GLY A 140 -14.49 -22.32 -19.88
N GLU A 141 -15.50 -22.01 -19.04
CA GLU A 141 -16.81 -21.55 -19.51
C GLU A 141 -16.68 -20.09 -19.98
N ILE A 142 -16.90 -19.88 -21.27
CA ILE A 142 -16.94 -18.55 -21.86
C ILE A 142 -18.33 -17.98 -21.61
N ILE A 143 -18.39 -16.97 -20.76
CA ILE A 143 -19.63 -16.32 -20.33
C ILE A 143 -19.97 -15.16 -21.27
N GLY A 144 -21.20 -15.16 -21.78
CA GLY A 144 -21.76 -14.09 -22.59
C GLY A 144 -22.78 -14.60 -23.60
N GLY A 145 -23.56 -13.68 -24.18
CA GLY A 145 -24.59 -13.96 -25.17
C GLY A 145 -24.47 -13.13 -26.45
N SER A 146 -23.47 -12.24 -26.53
CA SER A 146 -23.26 -11.41 -27.71
C SER A 146 -22.85 -12.25 -28.94
N PRO A 147 -23.10 -11.75 -30.16
CA PRO A 147 -22.63 -12.41 -31.39
C PRO A 147 -21.12 -12.68 -31.39
N HIS A 148 -20.33 -11.79 -30.77
CA HIS A 148 -18.89 -11.97 -30.68
C HIS A 148 -18.49 -13.10 -29.72
N ILE A 149 -19.26 -13.36 -28.66
CA ILE A 149 -19.04 -14.54 -27.81
C ILE A 149 -19.35 -15.84 -28.55
N GLN A 150 -20.37 -15.85 -29.40
CA GLN A 150 -20.67 -17.00 -30.26
C GLN A 150 -19.54 -17.24 -31.27
N GLU A 151 -19.00 -16.17 -31.86
CA GLU A 151 -17.83 -16.22 -32.73
C GLU A 151 -16.59 -16.78 -32.00
N ILE A 152 -16.33 -16.34 -30.77
CA ILE A 152 -15.25 -16.88 -29.92
C ILE A 152 -15.46 -18.37 -29.67
N GLN A 153 -16.67 -18.81 -29.32
CA GLN A 153 -16.97 -20.23 -29.07
C GLN A 153 -16.76 -21.09 -30.32
N GLN A 154 -17.21 -20.62 -31.48
CA GLN A 154 -16.97 -21.28 -32.77
C GLN A 154 -15.47 -21.33 -33.10
N PHE A 155 -14.76 -20.23 -32.85
CA PHE A 155 -13.32 -20.18 -33.04
C PHE A 155 -12.59 -21.18 -32.15
N ILE A 156 -12.95 -21.28 -30.86
CA ILE A 156 -12.35 -22.26 -29.93
C ILE A 156 -12.56 -23.68 -30.43
N ALA A 157 -13.79 -24.04 -30.83
CA ALA A 157 -14.11 -25.38 -31.28
C ALA A 157 -13.30 -25.78 -32.53
N GLN A 158 -13.08 -24.85 -33.47
CA GLN A 158 -12.26 -25.08 -34.66
C GLN A 158 -10.77 -25.13 -34.31
N ALA A 159 -10.29 -24.10 -33.59
CA ALA A 159 -8.89 -23.95 -33.22
C ALA A 159 -8.39 -25.10 -32.34
N ALA A 160 -9.23 -25.68 -31.49
CA ALA A 160 -8.86 -26.82 -30.65
C ALA A 160 -8.47 -28.07 -31.45
N LEU A 161 -9.07 -28.28 -32.63
CA LEU A 161 -8.80 -29.42 -33.50
C LEU A 161 -7.57 -29.22 -34.40
N GLU A 162 -7.07 -27.99 -34.49
CA GLU A 162 -5.91 -27.61 -35.29
C GLU A 162 -4.64 -27.56 -34.44
N GLU A 163 -3.47 -27.81 -35.03
CA GLU A 163 -2.18 -27.70 -34.33
C GLU A 163 -1.48 -26.34 -34.53
N GLY A 164 -1.97 -25.54 -35.47
CA GLY A 164 -1.34 -24.26 -35.83
C GLY A 164 -1.28 -23.25 -34.70
N ASN A 165 -0.33 -22.33 -34.85
CA ASN A 165 -0.12 -21.22 -33.92
C ASN A 165 -1.25 -20.19 -34.02
N ILE A 166 -1.58 -19.57 -32.89
CA ILE A 166 -2.68 -18.60 -32.82
C ILE A 166 -2.17 -17.29 -32.27
N LEU A 167 -2.55 -16.18 -32.91
CA LEU A 167 -2.32 -14.83 -32.41
C LEU A 167 -3.65 -14.17 -32.06
N PHE A 168 -3.81 -13.82 -30.79
CA PHE A 168 -4.93 -13.02 -30.31
C PHE A 168 -4.59 -11.53 -30.26
N CYS A 169 -5.38 -10.70 -30.93
CA CYS A 169 -5.24 -9.24 -30.90
C CYS A 169 -6.40 -8.58 -30.16
N GLY A 170 -6.15 -7.45 -29.51
CA GLY A 170 -7.17 -6.65 -28.83
C GLY A 170 -6.69 -6.14 -27.47
N GLU A 171 -7.50 -5.30 -26.83
CA GLU A 171 -7.12 -4.62 -25.59
C GLU A 171 -6.82 -5.58 -24.43
N GLU A 172 -6.03 -5.13 -23.45
CA GLU A 172 -5.79 -5.91 -22.24
C GLU A 172 -7.10 -6.17 -21.48
N GLY A 173 -7.20 -7.34 -20.85
CA GLY A 173 -8.37 -7.69 -20.04
C GLY A 173 -9.59 -8.16 -20.82
N THR A 174 -9.52 -8.37 -22.14
CA THR A 174 -10.63 -8.91 -22.95
C THR A 174 -10.87 -10.42 -22.81
N GLY A 175 -9.97 -11.14 -22.12
CA GLY A 175 -10.09 -12.58 -21.85
C GLY A 175 -9.27 -13.51 -22.74
N LYS A 176 -8.27 -13.00 -23.48
CA LYS A 176 -7.43 -13.79 -24.40
C LYS A 176 -6.80 -15.04 -23.77
N GLU A 177 -6.36 -14.97 -22.52
CA GLU A 177 -5.81 -16.13 -21.79
C GLU A 177 -6.87 -17.21 -21.51
N PHE A 178 -8.10 -16.81 -21.19
CA PHE A 178 -9.20 -17.75 -20.97
C PHE A 178 -9.56 -18.49 -22.26
N ILE A 179 -9.58 -17.76 -23.38
CA ILE A 179 -9.79 -18.34 -24.71
C ILE A 179 -8.65 -19.34 -25.04
N ALA A 180 -7.39 -18.95 -24.82
CA ALA A 180 -6.23 -19.81 -25.04
C ALA A 180 -6.29 -21.10 -24.20
N ARG A 181 -6.68 -20.99 -22.92
CA ARG A 181 -6.83 -22.13 -22.02
C ARG A 181 -7.99 -23.04 -22.45
N ALA A 182 -9.11 -22.48 -22.90
CA ALA A 182 -10.24 -23.25 -23.42
C ALA A 182 -9.85 -24.04 -24.69
N ILE A 183 -9.08 -23.44 -25.59
CA ILE A 183 -8.53 -24.12 -26.77
C ILE A 183 -7.66 -25.30 -26.34
N HIS A 184 -6.73 -25.08 -25.41
CA HIS A 184 -5.84 -26.14 -24.92
C HIS A 184 -6.64 -27.30 -24.31
N GLN A 185 -7.62 -27.02 -23.45
CA GLN A 185 -8.48 -28.01 -22.78
C GLN A 185 -9.31 -28.86 -23.77
N GLN A 186 -9.67 -28.29 -24.92
CA GLN A 186 -10.43 -28.98 -25.97
C GLN A 186 -9.53 -29.62 -27.04
N SER A 187 -8.21 -29.41 -26.97
CA SER A 187 -7.26 -29.90 -27.96
C SER A 187 -6.75 -31.32 -27.66
N PRO A 188 -6.12 -32.00 -28.64
CA PRO A 188 -5.40 -33.25 -28.39
C PRO A 188 -4.29 -33.14 -27.33
N ARG A 189 -3.79 -31.92 -27.07
CA ARG A 189 -2.71 -31.62 -26.11
C ARG A 189 -3.20 -31.32 -24.70
N LYS A 190 -4.49 -31.54 -24.39
CA LYS A 190 -5.11 -31.22 -23.09
C LYS A 190 -4.46 -31.89 -21.86
N GLU A 191 -3.82 -33.05 -22.05
CA GLU A 191 -3.09 -33.77 -20.98
C GLU A 191 -1.65 -33.25 -20.83
N GLY A 192 -1.15 -32.49 -21.82
CA GLY A 192 0.16 -31.86 -21.81
C GLY A 192 0.17 -30.55 -21.02
N PRO A 193 1.35 -29.97 -20.75
CA PRO A 193 1.47 -28.76 -19.95
C PRO A 193 0.90 -27.53 -20.67
N PHE A 194 0.15 -26.68 -19.95
CA PHE A 194 -0.16 -25.31 -20.37
C PHE A 194 0.76 -24.34 -19.64
N ILE A 195 1.82 -23.89 -20.31
CA ILE A 195 2.79 -22.95 -19.73
C ILE A 195 2.47 -21.54 -20.19
N LYS A 196 2.43 -20.60 -19.24
CA LYS A 196 2.24 -19.18 -19.51
C LYS A 196 3.55 -18.41 -19.29
N VAL A 197 3.82 -17.50 -20.21
CA VAL A 197 4.92 -16.53 -20.12
C VAL A 197 4.36 -15.15 -20.44
N ASN A 198 4.58 -14.18 -19.55
CA ASN A 198 4.28 -12.78 -19.82
C ASN A 198 5.55 -12.13 -20.38
N CYS A 199 5.48 -11.53 -21.57
CA CYS A 199 6.61 -10.94 -22.26
C CYS A 199 6.89 -9.49 -21.86
N ALA A 200 5.99 -8.84 -21.09
CA ALA A 200 6.18 -7.47 -20.63
C ALA A 200 7.15 -7.35 -19.44
N HIS A 201 7.87 -6.23 -19.35
CA HIS A 201 8.71 -5.80 -18.22
C HIS A 201 10.02 -6.57 -17.97
N TRP A 202 10.50 -7.36 -18.94
CA TRP A 202 11.77 -8.10 -18.85
C TRP A 202 12.91 -7.43 -19.59
N SER A 203 14.16 -7.59 -19.10
CA SER A 203 15.33 -7.33 -19.93
C SER A 203 15.45 -8.40 -21.02
N SER A 204 16.06 -8.06 -22.17
CA SER A 204 16.25 -8.99 -23.28
C SER A 204 16.95 -10.27 -22.85
N THR A 205 18.05 -10.15 -22.09
CA THR A 205 18.85 -11.29 -21.61
C THR A 205 18.05 -12.25 -20.71
N LEU A 206 17.20 -11.72 -19.81
CA LEU A 206 16.36 -12.56 -18.94
C LEU A 206 15.25 -13.25 -19.71
N MET A 207 14.64 -12.55 -20.67
CA MET A 207 13.60 -13.12 -21.53
C MET A 207 14.15 -14.26 -22.39
N GLU A 208 15.36 -14.10 -22.95
CA GLU A 208 16.05 -15.16 -23.69
C GLU A 208 16.33 -16.36 -22.78
N GLY A 209 16.89 -16.13 -21.59
CA GLY A 209 17.20 -17.20 -20.63
C GLY A 209 15.94 -17.98 -20.21
N LEU A 210 14.83 -17.27 -19.97
CA LEU A 210 13.54 -17.85 -19.63
C LEU A 210 12.96 -18.70 -20.77
N LEU A 211 12.94 -18.20 -22.00
CA LEU A 211 12.35 -18.93 -23.13
C LEU A 211 13.19 -20.12 -23.57
N PHE A 212 14.49 -19.91 -23.76
CA PHE A 212 15.38 -20.84 -24.44
C PHE A 212 16.18 -21.73 -23.47
N GLY A 213 16.35 -21.32 -22.21
CA GLY A 213 17.24 -21.96 -21.24
C GLY A 213 18.72 -21.68 -21.54
N VAL A 214 19.63 -22.01 -20.62
CA VAL A 214 21.08 -21.78 -20.78
C VAL A 214 21.83 -23.10 -20.64
N GLN A 215 22.91 -23.29 -21.41
CA GLN A 215 23.75 -24.48 -21.28
C GLN A 215 24.76 -24.33 -20.13
N LYS A 216 24.83 -25.34 -19.25
CA LYS A 216 25.90 -25.46 -18.25
C LYS A 216 27.29 -25.40 -18.94
N ARG A 217 28.18 -24.50 -18.48
CA ARG A 217 29.61 -24.56 -18.83
C ARG A 217 30.33 -25.53 -17.90
N SER A 218 31.32 -26.25 -18.43
CA SER A 218 32.18 -27.17 -17.69
C SER A 218 33.12 -26.41 -16.74
N SER A 219 32.66 -26.11 -15.52
CA SER A 219 33.50 -25.75 -14.37
C SER A 219 32.98 -26.51 -13.14
N PRO A 220 33.83 -27.00 -12.22
CA PRO A 220 33.43 -27.93 -11.16
C PRO A 220 32.74 -27.29 -9.94
N SER A 221 32.24 -26.07 -10.07
CA SER A 221 31.51 -25.40 -9.00
C SER A 221 30.51 -24.45 -9.64
N ILE A 222 29.25 -24.62 -9.27
CA ILE A 222 28.01 -23.98 -9.74
C ILE A 222 27.26 -24.80 -10.80
N ASP A 223 26.00 -25.10 -10.51
CA ASP A 223 25.25 -26.26 -10.97
C ASP A 223 23.77 -25.89 -11.22
N SER A 224 23.41 -25.55 -12.49
CA SER A 224 22.08 -25.57 -13.16
C SER A 224 21.27 -24.32 -13.62
N TRP A 225 21.70 -23.48 -14.59
CA TRP A 225 20.67 -22.77 -15.38
C TRP A 225 19.89 -23.86 -16.16
N GLY A 226 18.62 -24.00 -15.81
CA GLY A 226 17.76 -25.13 -16.18
C GLY A 226 17.09 -25.04 -17.55
N GLU A 227 16.19 -25.97 -17.79
CA GLU A 227 15.35 -26.11 -18.99
C GLU A 227 14.53 -24.84 -19.29
N GLY A 228 14.52 -24.39 -20.56
CA GLY A 228 13.75 -23.21 -20.99
C GLY A 228 12.25 -23.46 -21.08
N ARG A 229 11.41 -22.43 -21.03
CA ARG A 229 9.94 -22.57 -21.08
C ARG A 229 9.41 -23.19 -22.37
N LEU A 230 10.12 -23.01 -23.49
CA LEU A 230 9.82 -23.71 -24.74
C LEU A 230 9.96 -25.23 -24.60
N GLN A 231 10.99 -25.67 -23.87
CA GLN A 231 11.24 -27.10 -23.59
C GLN A 231 10.25 -27.63 -22.56
N ALA A 232 10.03 -26.90 -21.46
CA ALA A 232 9.08 -27.31 -20.42
C ALA A 232 7.63 -27.43 -20.94
N ALA A 233 7.28 -26.73 -22.02
CA ALA A 233 5.97 -26.78 -22.65
C ALA A 233 5.83 -27.92 -23.69
N ALA A 234 6.85 -28.76 -23.86
CA ALA A 234 6.85 -29.86 -24.81
C ALA A 234 5.64 -30.80 -24.60
N GLY A 235 5.05 -31.25 -25.71
CA GLY A 235 3.81 -32.02 -25.74
C GLY A 235 2.54 -31.21 -25.39
N GLY A 236 2.69 -29.94 -25.03
CA GLY A 236 1.62 -29.08 -24.53
C GLY A 236 1.44 -27.79 -25.31
N THR A 237 1.12 -26.71 -24.60
CA THR A 237 0.86 -25.38 -25.17
C THR A 237 1.61 -24.31 -24.39
N LEU A 238 2.34 -23.45 -25.11
CA LEU A 238 2.96 -22.25 -24.58
C LEU A 238 2.11 -21.03 -24.91
N PHE A 239 1.59 -20.36 -23.88
CA PHE A 239 0.89 -19.10 -24.00
C PHE A 239 1.84 -17.92 -23.76
N LEU A 240 2.04 -17.09 -24.78
CA LEU A 240 2.85 -15.87 -24.73
C LEU A 240 1.94 -14.64 -24.62
N ALA A 241 1.96 -13.98 -23.46
CA ALA A 241 1.18 -12.76 -23.24
C ALA A 241 1.99 -11.50 -23.57
N LEU A 242 1.36 -10.52 -24.22
CA LEU A 242 1.97 -9.24 -24.59
C LEU A 242 3.21 -9.39 -25.49
N VAL A 243 3.11 -10.21 -26.54
CA VAL A 243 4.24 -10.47 -27.46
C VAL A 243 4.73 -9.21 -28.16
N ASP A 244 3.88 -8.19 -28.27
CA ASP A 244 4.22 -6.87 -28.79
C ASP A 244 5.30 -6.14 -27.99
N GLU A 245 5.57 -6.54 -26.74
CA GLU A 245 6.61 -5.97 -25.86
C GLU A 245 7.97 -6.69 -25.96
N LEU A 246 8.10 -7.72 -26.81
CA LEU A 246 9.36 -8.47 -26.96
C LEU A 246 10.46 -7.60 -27.59
N ALA A 247 11.66 -7.66 -27.04
CA ALA A 247 12.85 -7.08 -27.66
C ALA A 247 13.22 -7.80 -28.97
N ALA A 248 13.84 -7.08 -29.93
CA ALA A 248 14.11 -7.57 -31.28
C ALA A 248 14.98 -8.84 -31.30
N GLU A 249 15.93 -8.95 -30.38
CA GLU A 249 16.84 -10.10 -30.24
C GLU A 249 16.06 -11.37 -29.86
N VAL A 250 15.14 -11.25 -28.89
CA VAL A 250 14.25 -12.33 -28.46
C VAL A 250 13.31 -12.74 -29.59
N GLN A 251 12.78 -11.75 -30.34
CA GLN A 251 11.91 -12.02 -31.48
C GLN A 251 12.62 -12.87 -32.55
N GLY A 252 13.89 -12.58 -32.83
CA GLY A 252 14.71 -13.35 -33.77
C GLY A 252 14.91 -14.80 -33.31
N GLY A 253 15.28 -15.00 -32.04
CA GLY A 253 15.46 -16.34 -31.47
C GLY A 253 14.17 -17.17 -31.46
N LEU A 254 13.04 -16.54 -31.12
CA LEU A 254 11.74 -17.21 -31.08
C LEU A 254 11.27 -17.57 -32.50
N CYS A 255 11.45 -16.65 -33.46
CA CYS A 255 11.16 -16.92 -34.87
C CYS A 255 11.93 -18.13 -35.37
N LEU A 256 13.23 -18.19 -35.10
CA LEU A 256 14.09 -19.30 -35.50
C LEU A 256 13.62 -20.62 -34.85
N ALA A 257 13.26 -20.58 -33.57
CA ALA A 257 12.84 -21.77 -32.85
C ALA A 257 11.54 -22.38 -33.40
N LEU A 258 10.58 -21.52 -33.75
CA LEU A 258 9.30 -21.93 -34.33
C LEU A 258 9.44 -22.42 -35.77
N GLN A 259 10.27 -21.74 -36.59
CA GLN A 259 10.49 -22.16 -37.99
C GLN A 259 11.27 -23.47 -38.10
N GLU A 260 12.32 -23.64 -37.29
CA GLU A 260 13.12 -24.87 -37.31
C GLU A 260 12.45 -26.03 -36.54
N THR A 261 11.37 -25.76 -35.80
CA THR A 261 10.78 -26.69 -34.80
C THR A 261 11.83 -27.24 -33.84
N LYS A 262 12.80 -26.39 -33.49
CA LYS A 262 13.96 -26.74 -32.68
C LYS A 262 14.36 -25.59 -31.79
N VAL A 263 14.74 -25.90 -30.56
CA VAL A 263 15.23 -24.90 -29.61
C VAL A 263 16.69 -25.17 -29.26
N ARG A 264 17.49 -24.11 -29.23
CA ARG A 264 18.88 -24.13 -28.77
C ARG A 264 18.96 -23.39 -27.45
N ARG A 265 19.55 -24.01 -26.42
CA ARG A 265 19.86 -23.30 -25.17
C ARG A 265 20.93 -22.24 -25.45
N ILE A 266 20.88 -21.12 -24.74
CA ILE A 266 21.89 -20.07 -24.83
C ILE A 266 23.25 -20.67 -24.50
N GLY A 267 24.23 -20.46 -25.38
CA GLY A 267 25.57 -21.06 -25.25
C GLY A 267 25.69 -22.49 -25.78
N SER A 268 24.58 -23.14 -26.16
CA SER A 268 24.61 -24.46 -26.81
C SER A 268 24.56 -24.40 -28.32
N ARG A 269 25.37 -25.27 -28.94
CA ARG A 269 25.24 -25.60 -30.36
C ARG A 269 24.27 -26.75 -30.61
N MET A 270 23.85 -27.46 -29.56
CA MET A 270 22.93 -28.59 -29.68
C MET A 270 21.50 -28.06 -29.83
N ALA A 271 20.85 -28.45 -30.92
CA ALA A 271 19.44 -28.18 -31.15
C ALA A 271 18.59 -29.35 -30.64
N LEU A 272 17.55 -29.03 -29.87
CA LEU A 272 16.59 -29.99 -29.33
C LEU A 272 15.27 -29.85 -30.10
N SER A 273 14.60 -30.97 -30.38
CA SER A 273 13.29 -30.95 -31.03
C SER A 273 12.29 -30.21 -30.16
N LEU A 274 11.47 -29.37 -30.78
CA LEU A 274 10.48 -28.54 -30.10
C LEU A 274 9.09 -28.96 -30.57
N ASP A 275 8.41 -29.79 -29.77
CA ASP A 275 7.01 -30.16 -29.98
C ASP A 275 6.12 -29.34 -29.04
N VAL A 276 5.80 -28.10 -29.42
CA VAL A 276 4.95 -27.21 -28.62
C VAL A 276 4.00 -26.44 -29.53
N ARG A 277 2.75 -26.31 -29.10
CA ARG A 277 1.82 -25.38 -29.73
C ARG A 277 1.97 -23.99 -29.12
N VAL A 278 2.11 -22.94 -29.92
CA VAL A 278 2.20 -21.57 -29.41
C VAL A 278 0.91 -20.81 -29.62
N ILE A 279 0.42 -20.20 -28.53
CA ILE A 279 -0.67 -19.23 -28.57
C ILE A 279 -0.13 -17.91 -28.04
N ALA A 280 -0.13 -16.87 -28.87
CA ALA A 280 0.34 -15.55 -28.53
C ALA A 280 -0.83 -14.58 -28.32
N SER A 281 -0.59 -13.51 -27.56
CA SER A 281 -1.53 -12.40 -27.46
C SER A 281 -0.81 -11.06 -27.48
N SER A 282 -1.43 -10.07 -28.11
CA SER A 282 -0.97 -8.68 -28.14
C SER A 282 -1.96 -7.73 -27.49
N SER A 283 -1.48 -6.57 -27.03
CA SER A 283 -2.32 -5.49 -26.47
C SER A 283 -3.07 -4.69 -27.54
N GLY A 284 -2.62 -4.77 -28.79
CA GLY A 284 -3.19 -4.07 -29.93
C GLY A 284 -2.95 -4.81 -31.26
N GLU A 285 -3.12 -4.08 -32.36
CA GLU A 285 -2.96 -4.62 -33.71
C GLU A 285 -1.47 -4.78 -34.06
N LEU A 286 -0.98 -6.02 -34.06
CA LEU A 286 0.46 -6.31 -34.20
C LEU A 286 1.00 -5.94 -35.58
N SER A 287 0.16 -5.99 -36.61
CA SER A 287 0.51 -5.58 -37.98
C SER A 287 0.98 -4.12 -38.07
N HIS A 288 0.46 -3.23 -37.23
CA HIS A 288 0.94 -1.84 -37.15
C HIS A 288 2.37 -1.75 -36.61
N ARG A 289 2.74 -2.58 -35.62
CA ARG A 289 4.13 -2.61 -35.11
C ARG A 289 5.10 -3.19 -36.13
N VAL A 290 4.66 -4.17 -36.93
CA VAL A 290 5.45 -4.69 -38.06
C VAL A 290 5.71 -3.58 -39.08
N ALA A 291 4.69 -2.83 -39.48
CA ALA A 291 4.84 -1.71 -40.42
C ALA A 291 5.76 -0.61 -39.88
N ALA A 292 5.74 -0.36 -38.57
CA ALA A 292 6.61 0.60 -37.90
C ALA A 292 8.04 0.07 -37.62
N GLY A 293 8.36 -1.17 -37.99
CA GLY A 293 9.67 -1.81 -37.75
C GLY A 293 9.91 -2.23 -36.29
N GLY A 294 8.91 -2.12 -35.41
CA GLY A 294 9.00 -2.53 -34.01
C GLY A 294 8.74 -4.02 -33.76
N PHE A 295 8.33 -4.76 -34.79
CA PHE A 295 8.09 -6.21 -34.70
C PHE A 295 8.53 -6.94 -35.97
N SER A 296 9.17 -8.10 -35.81
CA SER A 296 9.70 -8.91 -36.91
C SER A 296 8.58 -9.47 -37.78
N HIS A 297 8.67 -9.22 -39.09
CA HIS A 297 7.78 -9.82 -40.07
C HIS A 297 7.85 -11.36 -40.06
N GLY A 298 9.03 -11.92 -39.79
CA GLY A 298 9.22 -13.37 -39.69
C GLY A 298 8.42 -13.97 -38.53
N LEU A 299 8.58 -13.40 -37.32
CA LEU A 299 7.87 -13.87 -36.14
C LEU A 299 6.36 -13.65 -36.26
N PHE A 300 5.93 -12.53 -36.85
CA PHE A 300 4.51 -12.27 -37.12
C PHE A 300 3.91 -13.37 -37.99
N GLY A 301 4.61 -13.81 -39.04
CA GLY A 301 4.17 -14.94 -39.87
C GLY A 301 4.07 -16.26 -39.10
N CYS A 302 5.06 -16.56 -38.23
CA CYS A 302 5.05 -17.80 -37.44
C CYS A 302 3.94 -17.85 -36.39
N LEU A 303 3.64 -16.72 -35.74
CA LEU A 303 2.59 -16.63 -34.72
C LEU A 303 1.20 -16.47 -35.34
N GLY A 304 1.13 -15.81 -36.48
CA GLY A 304 -0.10 -15.39 -37.15
C GLY A 304 -0.65 -16.38 -38.17
N GLU A 305 -0.37 -17.68 -38.05
CA GLU A 305 -1.01 -18.72 -38.88
C GLU A 305 -2.54 -18.63 -38.78
N ARG A 306 -3.04 -18.33 -37.58
CA ARG A 306 -4.45 -17.97 -37.34
C ARG A 306 -4.52 -16.76 -36.42
N ILE A 307 -5.16 -15.69 -36.89
CA ILE A 307 -5.32 -14.44 -36.12
C ILE A 307 -6.78 -14.29 -35.69
N PHE A 308 -7.00 -13.99 -34.41
CA PHE A 308 -8.33 -13.71 -33.89
C PHE A 308 -8.35 -12.42 -33.09
N ARG A 309 -9.29 -11.53 -33.41
CA ARG A 309 -9.43 -10.24 -32.73
C ARG A 309 -10.51 -10.32 -31.68
N THR A 310 -10.15 -10.03 -30.44
CA THR A 310 -11.11 -9.86 -29.33
C THR A 310 -11.63 -8.43 -29.27
N LEU A 311 -12.94 -8.26 -29.14
CA LEU A 311 -13.57 -6.96 -28.96
C LEU A 311 -13.47 -6.49 -27.50
N PRO A 312 -13.33 -5.16 -27.28
CA PRO A 312 -13.40 -4.59 -25.95
C PRO A 312 -14.82 -4.69 -25.37
N LEU A 313 -14.94 -4.68 -24.05
CA LEU A 313 -16.19 -4.90 -23.32
C LEU A 313 -17.26 -3.84 -23.67
N ARG A 314 -16.86 -2.60 -23.95
CA ARG A 314 -17.75 -1.51 -24.41
C ARG A 314 -18.43 -1.77 -25.77
N GLU A 315 -17.86 -2.64 -26.61
CA GLU A 315 -18.45 -3.04 -27.90
C GLU A 315 -19.36 -4.26 -27.75
N ARG A 316 -19.35 -4.92 -26.59
CA ARG A 316 -20.19 -6.06 -26.23
C ARG A 316 -20.92 -5.86 -24.90
N ARG A 317 -21.49 -4.67 -24.70
CA ARG A 317 -22.18 -4.27 -23.44
C ARG A 317 -23.29 -5.23 -23.00
N ALA A 318 -23.92 -5.95 -23.94
CA ALA A 318 -24.92 -6.98 -23.65
C ALA A 318 -24.39 -8.14 -22.77
N ASP A 319 -23.07 -8.36 -22.74
CA ASP A 319 -22.46 -9.39 -21.91
C ASP A 319 -22.20 -8.93 -20.46
N ILE A 320 -22.19 -7.62 -20.20
CA ILE A 320 -21.86 -7.06 -18.87
C ILE A 320 -22.80 -7.61 -17.77
N PRO A 321 -24.15 -7.63 -17.93
CA PRO A 321 -25.03 -8.17 -16.92
C PRO A 321 -24.79 -9.66 -16.63
N LEU A 322 -24.45 -10.44 -17.66
CA LEU A 322 -24.17 -11.87 -17.54
C LEU A 322 -22.86 -12.12 -16.77
N LEU A 323 -21.81 -11.36 -17.12
CA LEU A 323 -20.52 -11.40 -16.43
C LEU A 323 -20.64 -10.96 -14.97
N LEU A 324 -21.40 -9.90 -14.68
CA LEU A 324 -21.67 -9.44 -13.32
C LEU A 324 -22.32 -10.53 -12.47
N ARG A 325 -23.39 -11.15 -12.99
CA ARG A 325 -24.08 -12.24 -12.30
C ARG A 325 -23.14 -13.42 -12.04
N TYR A 326 -22.39 -13.83 -13.07
CA TYR A 326 -21.44 -14.93 -12.96
C TYR A 326 -20.39 -14.67 -11.87
N PHE A 327 -19.72 -13.51 -11.90
CA PHE A 327 -18.68 -13.18 -10.92
C PHE A 327 -19.24 -13.01 -9.50
N LEU A 328 -20.46 -12.48 -9.35
CA LEU A 328 -21.11 -12.38 -8.05
C LEU A 328 -21.38 -13.75 -7.45
N GLU A 329 -21.93 -14.67 -8.23
CA GLU A 329 -22.19 -16.04 -7.80
C GLU A 329 -20.89 -16.80 -7.51
N GLU A 330 -19.88 -16.64 -8.37
CA GLU A 330 -18.54 -17.24 -8.22
C GLU A 330 -17.91 -16.82 -6.90
N TYR A 331 -17.81 -15.51 -6.65
CA TYR A 331 -17.15 -14.99 -5.44
C TYR A 331 -17.97 -15.20 -4.17
N SER A 332 -19.30 -15.11 -4.23
CA SER A 332 -20.14 -15.40 -3.07
C SER A 332 -19.97 -16.87 -2.63
N ARG A 333 -19.88 -17.80 -3.59
CA ARG A 333 -19.63 -19.21 -3.32
C ARG A 333 -18.22 -19.46 -2.79
N GLU A 334 -17.20 -18.86 -3.41
CA GLU A 334 -15.79 -18.99 -3.00
C GLU A 334 -15.57 -18.55 -1.55
N MET A 335 -16.23 -17.46 -1.15
CA MET A 335 -16.05 -16.84 0.16
C MET A 335 -17.05 -17.32 1.22
N ALA A 336 -17.92 -18.29 0.89
CA ALA A 336 -19.01 -18.75 1.74
C ALA A 336 -19.93 -17.61 2.24
N LEU A 337 -20.19 -16.61 1.38
CA LEU A 337 -21.05 -15.47 1.66
C LEU A 337 -22.44 -15.66 1.03
N PRO A 338 -23.50 -15.02 1.57
CA PRO A 338 -24.81 -15.01 0.93
C PRO A 338 -24.73 -14.43 -0.48
N SER A 339 -25.49 -15.00 -1.42
CA SER A 339 -25.59 -14.49 -2.79
C SER A 339 -26.01 -13.01 -2.77
N LYS A 340 -25.31 -12.19 -3.56
CA LYS A 340 -25.58 -10.77 -3.70
C LYS A 340 -26.24 -10.46 -5.04
N GLU A 341 -27.15 -9.50 -5.02
CA GLU A 341 -27.85 -8.98 -6.19
C GLU A 341 -27.44 -7.52 -6.45
N ILE A 342 -27.53 -7.08 -7.71
CA ILE A 342 -27.28 -5.68 -8.09
C ILE A 342 -28.64 -5.02 -8.34
N SER A 343 -28.86 -3.86 -7.71
CA SER A 343 -30.05 -3.05 -7.97
C SER A 343 -30.14 -2.65 -9.46
N PRO A 344 -31.36 -2.54 -10.04
CA PRO A 344 -31.53 -2.18 -11.45
C PRO A 344 -30.79 -0.90 -11.86
N SER A 345 -30.79 0.11 -10.98
CA SER A 345 -30.11 1.38 -11.21
C SER A 345 -28.59 1.26 -11.21
N ALA A 346 -28.01 0.44 -10.33
CA ALA A 346 -26.57 0.16 -10.33
C ALA A 346 -26.16 -0.65 -11.57
N LEU A 347 -26.98 -1.61 -11.98
CA LEU A 347 -26.75 -2.41 -13.18
C LEU A 347 -26.73 -1.52 -14.44
N GLU A 348 -27.66 -0.58 -14.55
CA GLU A 348 -27.72 0.34 -15.69
C GLU A 348 -26.45 1.19 -15.80
N LEU A 349 -25.95 1.71 -14.67
CA LEU A 349 -24.71 2.49 -14.64
C LEU A 349 -23.49 1.64 -15.04
N LEU A 350 -23.39 0.42 -14.48
CA LEU A 350 -22.31 -0.52 -14.81
C LEU A 350 -22.34 -0.96 -16.27
N ALA A 351 -23.52 -1.09 -16.87
CA ALA A 351 -23.69 -1.44 -18.28
C ALA A 351 -23.30 -0.30 -19.22
N ARG A 352 -23.40 0.96 -18.78
CA ARG A 352 -23.06 2.16 -19.58
C ARG A 352 -21.58 2.53 -19.49
N TYR A 353 -20.88 2.14 -18.43
CA TYR A 353 -19.45 2.41 -18.28
C TYR A 353 -18.61 1.73 -19.37
N ASP A 354 -17.51 2.37 -19.77
CA ASP A 354 -16.71 1.94 -20.94
C ASP A 354 -15.69 0.84 -20.62
N TRP A 355 -15.44 0.56 -19.34
CA TRP A 355 -14.54 -0.51 -18.89
C TRP A 355 -13.17 -0.50 -19.59
N PRO A 356 -12.33 0.53 -19.37
CA PRO A 356 -11.00 0.62 -20.00
C PRO A 356 -10.08 -0.58 -19.69
N GLY A 357 -10.26 -1.25 -18.55
CA GLY A 357 -9.58 -2.52 -18.22
C GLY A 357 -10.40 -3.77 -18.54
N ASN A 358 -11.47 -3.63 -19.32
CA ASN A 358 -12.33 -4.70 -19.85
C ASN A 358 -12.84 -5.65 -18.76
N VAL A 359 -12.85 -6.96 -19.03
CA VAL A 359 -13.36 -7.99 -18.10
C VAL A 359 -12.50 -8.10 -16.85
N LYS A 360 -11.19 -7.78 -16.94
CA LYS A 360 -10.27 -7.78 -15.79
C LYS A 360 -10.66 -6.70 -14.77
N GLU A 361 -10.96 -5.49 -15.23
CA GLU A 361 -11.48 -4.41 -14.37
C GLU A 361 -12.84 -4.76 -13.78
N LEU A 362 -13.77 -5.28 -14.59
CA LEU A 362 -15.09 -5.72 -14.15
C LEU A 362 -14.98 -6.78 -13.04
N LYS A 363 -14.19 -7.83 -13.26
CA LYS A 363 -13.97 -8.92 -12.31
C LYS A 363 -13.39 -8.40 -10.99
N ASN A 364 -12.40 -7.51 -11.05
CA ASN A 364 -11.81 -6.90 -9.86
C ASN A 364 -12.80 -6.05 -9.08
N LEU A 365 -13.66 -5.29 -9.78
CA LEU A 365 -14.71 -4.52 -9.13
C LEU A 365 -15.71 -5.43 -8.42
N VAL A 366 -16.18 -6.50 -9.07
CA VAL A 366 -17.14 -7.43 -8.45
C VAL A 366 -16.54 -8.08 -7.20
N LYS A 367 -15.28 -8.53 -7.26
CA LYS A 367 -14.57 -9.09 -6.10
C LYS A 367 -14.58 -8.11 -4.93
N LYS A 368 -14.26 -6.84 -5.20
CA LYS A 368 -14.27 -5.76 -4.22
C LYS A 368 -15.67 -5.54 -3.64
N MET A 369 -16.69 -5.44 -4.48
CA MET A 369 -18.09 -5.26 -4.03
C MET A 369 -18.58 -6.41 -3.14
N VAL A 370 -18.22 -7.66 -3.46
CA VAL A 370 -18.58 -8.83 -2.64
C VAL A 370 -17.95 -8.77 -1.25
N LEU A 371 -16.70 -8.32 -1.15
CA LEU A 371 -15.96 -8.20 0.11
C LEU A 371 -16.43 -7.04 0.99
N GLU A 372 -16.71 -5.88 0.38
CA GLU A 372 -16.95 -4.63 1.11
C GLU A 372 -18.44 -4.40 1.41
N THR A 373 -19.35 -4.97 0.62
CA THR A 373 -20.79 -4.78 0.84
C THR A 373 -21.32 -5.83 1.80
N SER A 374 -21.69 -5.46 3.03
CA SER A 374 -22.25 -6.43 3.99
C SER A 374 -23.68 -6.88 3.61
N ARG A 375 -24.41 -6.06 2.85
CA ARG A 375 -25.81 -6.29 2.44
C ARG A 375 -25.90 -7.26 1.26
N SER A 376 -27.08 -7.86 1.06
CA SER A 376 -27.37 -8.74 -0.08
C SER A 376 -27.66 -7.97 -1.36
N LEU A 377 -28.14 -6.72 -1.28
CA LEU A 377 -28.38 -5.87 -2.45
C LEU A 377 -27.30 -4.79 -2.58
N ILE A 378 -26.66 -4.73 -3.73
CA ILE A 378 -25.67 -3.71 -4.11
C ILE A 378 -26.41 -2.55 -4.80
N GLU A 379 -26.39 -1.39 -4.16
CA GLU A 379 -27.04 -0.17 -4.61
C GLU A 379 -26.05 0.79 -5.29
N LEU A 380 -26.56 1.82 -5.98
CA LEU A 380 -25.74 2.83 -6.66
C LEU A 380 -24.69 3.48 -5.73
N LYS A 381 -25.04 3.66 -4.45
CA LYS A 381 -24.18 4.26 -3.42
C LYS A 381 -23.01 3.37 -3.01
N ASP A 382 -23.04 2.08 -3.36
CA ASP A 382 -21.99 1.11 -3.01
C ASP A 382 -20.93 1.00 -4.13
N LEU A 383 -21.22 1.52 -5.34
CA LEU A 383 -20.26 1.56 -6.45
C LEU A 383 -19.18 2.62 -6.19
N PRO A 384 -17.90 2.43 -6.56
CA PRO A 384 -16.85 3.42 -6.35
C PRO A 384 -17.04 4.72 -7.15
N SER A 385 -16.49 5.83 -6.65
CA SER A 385 -16.67 7.20 -7.16
C SER A 385 -16.43 7.41 -8.68
N PRO A 386 -15.49 6.75 -9.38
CA PRO A 386 -15.31 6.92 -10.83
C PRO A 386 -16.54 6.51 -11.65
N LEU A 387 -17.36 5.60 -11.11
CA LEU A 387 -18.57 5.10 -11.78
C LEU A 387 -19.78 6.01 -11.52
N ARG A 388 -19.80 6.77 -10.42
CA ARG A 388 -20.93 7.64 -10.03
C ARG A 388 -21.03 8.95 -10.85
N GLY A 389 -20.05 9.24 -11.71
CA GLY A 389 -19.93 10.51 -12.44
C GLY A 389 -20.44 10.53 -13.88
N LEU A 390 -21.07 9.46 -14.38
CA LEU A 390 -21.63 9.45 -15.74
C LEU A 390 -22.95 10.25 -15.79
N PRO A 391 -23.10 11.21 -16.72
CA PRO A 391 -24.34 11.98 -16.83
C PRO A 391 -25.48 11.09 -17.33
N GLY A 392 -26.34 10.66 -16.42
CA GLY A 392 -27.68 10.17 -16.76
C GLY A 392 -28.61 11.37 -16.96
N GLY A 393 -29.03 11.63 -18.19
CA GLY A 393 -30.22 12.46 -18.45
C GLY A 393 -31.47 11.59 -18.68
N PRO A 394 -32.69 12.16 -18.73
CA PRO A 394 -33.15 13.45 -18.21
C PRO A 394 -34.20 13.25 -17.09
N GLU A 395 -34.00 13.82 -15.90
CA GLU A 395 -35.10 13.97 -14.95
C GLU A 395 -35.92 15.23 -15.27
N GLY A 396 -37.24 15.04 -15.24
CA GLY A 396 -38.23 15.98 -15.73
C GLY A 396 -38.25 17.32 -15.02
N GLN A 397 -38.57 18.35 -15.80
CA GLN A 397 -38.96 19.68 -15.35
C GLN A 397 -40.04 19.62 -14.26
N PRO A 398 -40.05 20.64 -13.39
CA PRO A 398 -41.27 21.38 -13.14
C PRO A 398 -41.16 22.80 -13.70
N ILE A 399 -42.12 23.09 -14.58
CA ILE A 399 -42.48 24.42 -15.08
C ILE A 399 -42.96 25.28 -13.90
N GLY A 400 -42.53 26.55 -13.82
CA GLY A 400 -43.43 27.58 -13.26
C GLY A 400 -42.83 28.76 -12.48
N LYS A 401 -42.36 29.77 -13.24
CA LYS A 401 -42.58 31.22 -13.06
C LYS A 401 -42.04 31.96 -11.81
N GLY A 402 -41.32 33.05 -12.09
CA GLY A 402 -41.28 34.23 -11.21
C GLY A 402 -40.08 35.14 -11.43
N ALA A 403 -40.16 36.05 -12.41
CA ALA A 403 -39.14 37.03 -12.74
C ALA A 403 -38.99 38.14 -11.67
N GLY A 404 -37.78 38.68 -11.53
CA GLY A 404 -37.54 39.92 -10.78
C GLY A 404 -36.06 40.33 -10.74
N LYS A 405 -35.61 41.01 -11.80
CA LYS A 405 -34.33 41.75 -11.84
C LYS A 405 -34.34 42.89 -10.83
N ALA A 406 -33.22 43.15 -10.16
CA ALA A 406 -32.61 44.49 -10.09
C ALA A 406 -31.21 44.39 -9.49
N ALA A 407 -30.28 45.11 -10.11
CA ALA A 407 -28.89 45.21 -9.74
C ALA A 407 -28.61 46.50 -8.95
N VAL A 408 -27.36 46.58 -8.49
CA VAL A 408 -26.50 47.78 -8.31
C VAL A 408 -26.35 48.33 -6.88
N HIS A 409 -25.07 48.67 -6.63
CA HIS A 409 -24.42 49.35 -5.52
C HIS A 409 -24.00 48.45 -4.34
N GLY A 410 -22.71 48.34 -3.97
CA GLY A 410 -21.54 49.15 -4.27
C GLY A 410 -20.97 49.72 -2.98
N LEU A 411 -19.69 49.42 -2.76
CA LEU A 411 -18.74 50.10 -1.87
C LEU A 411 -18.87 49.91 -0.34
N GLY A 412 -17.74 49.47 0.22
CA GLY A 412 -16.96 50.41 1.02
C GLY A 412 -16.97 50.18 2.53
N TRP A 413 -15.87 49.65 3.02
CA TRP A 413 -15.49 49.55 4.42
C TRP A 413 -15.42 50.92 5.10
N THR A 414 -15.72 50.96 6.41
CA THR A 414 -14.94 51.75 7.38
C THR A 414 -14.99 51.11 8.77
N SER A 415 -13.92 51.35 9.51
CA SER A 415 -13.52 50.74 10.77
C SER A 415 -13.78 51.65 11.99
N LYS A 416 -13.56 51.05 13.17
CA LYS A 416 -13.27 51.62 14.51
C LYS A 416 -14.44 51.81 15.47
N GLY A 417 -14.22 51.35 16.71
CA GLY A 417 -14.97 51.77 17.89
C GLY A 417 -14.88 50.84 19.09
N GLU A 418 -13.83 51.01 19.88
CA GLU A 418 -13.49 50.47 21.21
C GLU A 418 -14.64 50.16 22.20
N GLY A 419 -14.52 49.00 22.89
CA GLY A 419 -14.39 48.91 24.36
C GLY A 419 -15.62 49.01 25.28
N ARG A 420 -15.97 47.90 25.96
CA ARG A 420 -16.27 47.89 27.42
C ARG A 420 -16.34 46.47 28.00
N MET A 421 -15.60 46.26 29.10
CA MET A 421 -15.67 45.11 30.01
C MET A 421 -16.90 45.20 30.93
N GLY A 422 -17.47 44.03 31.24
CA GLY A 422 -18.04 43.73 32.56
C GLY A 422 -19.54 43.46 32.61
N GLU A 423 -19.93 42.18 32.63
CA GLU A 423 -21.01 41.67 33.51
C GLU A 423 -20.96 40.13 33.63
N ARG A 424 -21.09 39.64 34.86
CA ARG A 424 -20.91 38.25 35.28
C ARG A 424 -22.19 37.40 35.15
N SER A 425 -21.99 36.20 34.61
CA SER A 425 -22.61 34.91 34.97
C SER A 425 -24.13 34.84 35.28
N GLY A 426 -24.91 34.45 34.28
CA GLY A 426 -26.08 33.59 34.47
C GLY A 426 -25.70 32.11 34.28
N PRO A 427 -26.50 31.13 34.77
CA PRO A 427 -26.12 29.72 34.72
C PRO A 427 -25.91 29.30 33.26
N ALA A 428 -24.77 28.67 32.98
CA ALA A 428 -24.39 28.22 31.66
C ALA A 428 -25.52 27.34 31.08
N LYS A 429 -26.21 27.86 30.06
CA LYS A 429 -27.07 27.05 29.21
C LYS A 429 -26.20 25.92 28.66
N ARG A 430 -26.46 24.67 29.09
CA ARG A 430 -25.86 23.48 28.49
C ARG A 430 -25.99 23.59 26.97
N LEU A 431 -24.85 23.71 26.30
CA LEU A 431 -24.78 23.72 24.85
C LEU A 431 -25.28 22.36 24.33
N PRO A 432 -26.03 22.33 23.21
CA PRO A 432 -26.59 21.10 22.67
C PRO A 432 -25.50 20.10 22.28
N SER A 433 -25.77 18.82 22.52
CA SER A 433 -24.87 17.69 22.26
C SER A 433 -24.37 17.68 20.81
N SER A 434 -23.06 17.85 20.62
CA SER A 434 -22.41 17.84 19.31
C SER A 434 -21.97 16.44 18.92
N LEU A 435 -22.95 15.60 18.60
CA LEU A 435 -22.71 14.26 18.08
C LEU A 435 -22.34 14.37 16.60
N SER A 436 -21.14 13.93 16.24
CA SER A 436 -20.72 13.73 14.85
C SER A 436 -20.52 12.24 14.59
N PRO A 437 -20.64 11.75 13.35
CA PRO A 437 -20.25 10.38 13.03
C PRO A 437 -18.79 10.14 13.42
N GLN A 438 -18.51 8.97 13.99
CA GLN A 438 -17.16 8.49 14.14
C GLN A 438 -16.57 8.27 12.74
N ARG A 439 -15.26 8.46 12.59
CA ARG A 439 -14.55 8.46 11.31
C ARG A 439 -13.24 7.72 11.41
N THR A 440 -12.90 6.95 10.38
CA THR A 440 -11.63 6.22 10.21
C THR A 440 -11.12 6.37 8.77
N LEU A 441 -10.05 5.66 8.41
CA LEU A 441 -9.57 5.59 7.02
C LEU A 441 -10.38 4.58 6.20
N SER A 442 -10.60 4.86 4.91
CA SER A 442 -11.31 3.93 4.02
C SER A 442 -10.45 2.74 3.56
N ARG A 443 -9.13 2.86 3.66
CA ARG A 443 -8.16 1.80 3.34
C ARG A 443 -6.88 1.98 4.14
N SER A 444 -6.11 0.91 4.26
CA SER A 444 -4.77 0.97 4.85
C SER A 444 -3.80 1.75 3.96
N VAL A 445 -2.89 2.49 4.58
CA VAL A 445 -1.86 3.29 3.90
C VAL A 445 -0.51 3.14 4.59
N VAL A 446 0.57 3.27 3.81
CA VAL A 446 1.95 3.03 4.27
C VAL A 446 2.79 4.27 4.01
N LEU A 447 3.59 4.67 4.99
CA LEU A 447 4.55 5.76 4.92
C LEU A 447 5.94 5.30 5.36
N CYS A 448 6.98 5.72 4.64
CA CYS A 448 8.38 5.46 5.00
C CYS A 448 9.11 6.78 5.28
N GLY A 449 9.78 6.91 6.43
CA GLY A 449 10.56 8.10 6.82
C GLY A 449 11.74 7.80 7.73
N GLN A 450 12.23 8.76 8.53
CA GLN A 450 13.35 8.58 9.49
C GLN A 450 12.93 8.96 10.91
N GLY A 451 13.24 8.14 11.93
CA GLY A 451 12.96 8.50 13.32
C GLY A 451 13.81 9.71 13.79
N LEU A 452 13.20 10.67 14.50
CA LEU A 452 13.84 11.90 14.99
C LEU A 452 14.90 11.62 16.07
N HIS A 453 14.53 10.73 16.98
CA HIS A 453 15.30 10.07 18.04
C HIS A 453 16.50 9.32 17.50
N SER A 454 16.16 8.36 16.66
CA SER A 454 17.02 7.26 16.28
C SER A 454 17.88 7.54 15.04
N GLY A 455 17.40 8.37 14.11
CA GLY A 455 18.01 8.53 12.78
C GLY A 455 17.85 7.30 11.87
N ILE A 456 17.14 6.27 12.35
CA ILE A 456 16.89 5.01 11.64
C ILE A 456 15.64 5.21 10.77
N LYS A 457 15.65 4.70 9.53
CA LYS A 457 14.50 4.86 8.62
C LYS A 457 13.28 4.07 9.16
N SER A 458 12.32 4.74 9.77
CA SER A 458 11.13 4.11 10.34
C SER A 458 10.01 3.97 9.29
N GLY A 459 9.32 2.82 9.29
CA GLY A 459 8.12 2.59 8.50
C GLY A 459 6.87 2.71 9.37
N MET A 460 5.80 3.26 8.81
CA MET A 460 4.51 3.40 9.47
C MET A 460 3.39 2.87 8.59
N ILE A 461 2.48 2.07 9.16
CA ILE A 461 1.26 1.61 8.49
C ILE A 461 0.07 2.12 9.28
N LEU A 462 -0.85 2.82 8.62
CA LEU A 462 -2.14 3.21 9.18
C LEU A 462 -3.19 2.21 8.71
N ILE A 463 -3.86 1.54 9.64
CA ILE A 463 -4.85 0.50 9.38
C ILE A 463 -6.17 0.93 10.04
N PRO A 464 -7.28 1.07 9.29
CA PRO A 464 -8.56 1.40 9.90
C PRO A 464 -9.03 0.31 10.86
N LEU A 465 -9.70 0.72 11.92
CA LEU A 465 -10.22 -0.18 12.95
C LEU A 465 -11.75 -0.15 13.00
N PRO A 466 -12.40 -1.15 13.63
CA PRO A 466 -13.83 -1.10 13.92
C PRO A 466 -14.23 0.12 14.77
N PRO A 467 -15.52 0.50 14.78
CA PRO A 467 -16.03 1.59 15.59
C PRO A 467 -15.68 1.43 17.08
N CYS A 468 -15.59 2.54 17.80
CA CYS A 468 -15.24 2.60 19.24
C CYS A 468 -13.86 2.02 19.63
N SER A 469 -13.00 1.65 18.68
CA SER A 469 -11.68 1.08 19.01
C SER A 469 -10.70 2.11 19.58
N GLY A 470 -10.75 3.37 19.15
CA GLY A 470 -9.75 4.39 19.49
C GLY A 470 -8.47 4.27 18.64
N ILE A 471 -7.52 5.18 18.86
CA ILE A 471 -6.20 5.16 18.20
C ILE A 471 -5.24 4.27 19.00
N HIS A 472 -4.56 3.34 18.33
CA HIS A 472 -3.59 2.42 18.93
C HIS A 472 -2.28 2.46 18.16
N PHE A 473 -1.16 2.51 18.87
CA PHE A 473 0.17 2.30 18.31
C PHE A 473 0.56 0.84 18.49
N GLY A 474 0.85 0.15 17.40
CA GLY A 474 1.25 -1.26 17.40
C GLY A 474 2.71 -1.41 16.98
N ASP A 475 3.42 -2.33 17.62
CA ASP A 475 4.74 -2.73 17.17
C ASP A 475 4.62 -3.63 15.92
N ILE A 476 5.36 -3.30 14.86
CA ILE A 476 5.34 -4.07 13.60
C ILE A 476 5.77 -5.53 13.81
N SER A 477 6.69 -5.77 14.74
CA SER A 477 7.34 -7.07 15.00
C SER A 477 6.63 -7.92 16.06
N THR A 478 6.07 -7.31 17.11
CA THR A 478 5.53 -8.07 18.25
C THR A 478 3.99 -8.13 18.28
N GLY A 479 3.30 -7.26 17.53
CA GLY A 479 1.83 -7.19 17.53
C GLY A 479 1.20 -6.62 18.81
N HIS A 480 2.01 -6.24 19.81
CA HIS A 480 1.55 -5.53 21.01
C HIS A 480 1.08 -4.13 20.66
N THR A 481 0.01 -3.67 21.33
CA THR A 481 -0.59 -2.35 21.11
C THR A 481 -0.63 -1.49 22.36
N ILE A 482 -0.34 -0.21 22.15
CA ILE A 482 -0.38 0.88 23.11
C ILE A 482 -1.52 1.83 22.71
N PRO A 483 -2.57 1.98 23.53
CA PRO A 483 -3.59 2.99 23.27
C PRO A 483 -2.97 4.39 23.30
N ALA A 484 -3.36 5.25 22.34
CA ALA A 484 -2.95 6.65 22.30
C ALA A 484 -3.72 7.47 23.33
N HIS A 485 -3.41 7.25 24.60
CA HIS A 485 -4.15 7.79 25.73
C HIS A 485 -3.19 8.25 26.84
N LEU A 486 -3.63 9.27 27.61
CA LEU A 486 -2.84 9.89 28.69
C LEU A 486 -2.25 8.90 29.71
N ASP A 487 -2.96 7.80 29.97
CA ASP A 487 -2.50 6.74 30.91
C ASP A 487 -1.21 6.04 30.49
N TYR A 488 -0.87 6.10 29.20
CA TYR A 488 0.28 5.41 28.65
C TYR A 488 1.45 6.37 28.37
N VAL A 489 1.39 7.64 28.77
CA VAL A 489 2.50 8.57 28.57
C VAL A 489 3.62 8.29 29.58
N ASP A 490 4.82 7.97 29.08
CA ASP A 490 6.01 7.63 29.88
C ASP A 490 6.92 8.83 30.11
N SER A 491 7.13 9.66 29.07
CA SER A 491 7.94 10.88 29.18
C SER A 491 7.55 11.97 28.18
N THR A 492 7.89 13.22 28.52
CA THR A 492 7.56 14.44 27.77
C THR A 492 8.76 15.40 27.62
N GLN A 493 9.99 14.93 27.88
CA GLN A 493 11.15 15.82 28.02
C GLN A 493 11.51 16.54 26.70
N TYR A 494 11.24 15.91 25.56
CA TYR A 494 11.52 16.47 24.22
C TYR A 494 10.43 16.19 23.19
N ALA A 495 9.69 15.09 23.35
CA ALA A 495 8.56 14.67 22.54
C ALA A 495 7.63 13.83 23.41
N THR A 496 6.40 13.57 22.95
CA THR A 496 5.48 12.70 23.68
C THR A 496 5.81 11.23 23.40
N VAL A 497 6.10 10.48 24.46
CA VAL A 497 6.41 9.04 24.39
C VAL A 497 5.33 8.24 25.09
N LEU A 498 4.70 7.32 24.36
CA LEU A 498 3.77 6.34 24.89
C LEU A 498 4.48 5.02 25.19
N LYS A 499 4.05 4.31 26.24
CA LYS A 499 4.62 3.03 26.65
C LYS A 499 3.56 2.12 27.24
N ARG A 500 3.66 0.83 26.93
CA ARG A 500 2.93 -0.24 27.62
C ARG A 500 3.81 -1.47 27.73
N GLY A 501 4.14 -1.87 28.96
CA GLY A 501 5.11 -2.95 29.17
C GLY A 501 6.47 -2.57 28.60
N THR A 502 6.98 -3.34 27.64
CA THR A 502 8.26 -3.12 26.96
C THR A 502 8.13 -2.41 25.62
N THR A 503 6.91 -2.16 25.13
CA THR A 503 6.65 -1.50 23.85
C THR A 503 6.59 0.02 24.03
N TYR A 504 7.15 0.77 23.06
CA TYR A 504 7.17 2.22 23.05
C TYR A 504 6.65 2.79 21.72
N ALA A 505 6.05 3.97 21.77
CA ALA A 505 5.76 4.80 20.60
C ALA A 505 6.25 6.24 20.88
N ARG A 506 7.28 6.67 20.17
CA ARG A 506 7.90 8.00 20.32
C ARG A 506 7.41 8.94 19.22
N THR A 507 7.48 10.26 19.50
CA THR A 507 7.18 11.37 18.56
C THR A 507 5.78 11.32 17.93
N VAL A 508 4.78 10.99 18.73
CA VAL A 508 3.41 10.76 18.25
C VAL A 508 2.66 12.06 17.93
N GLU A 509 3.09 13.20 18.47
CA GLU A 509 2.38 14.47 18.48
C GLU A 509 1.95 14.98 17.08
N HIS A 510 2.82 14.94 16.07
CA HIS A 510 2.50 15.45 14.74
C HIS A 510 1.45 14.60 14.01
N LEU A 511 1.55 13.27 14.14
CA LEU A 511 0.53 12.37 13.61
C LEU A 511 -0.79 12.58 14.35
N MET A 512 -0.75 12.66 15.68
CA MET A 512 -1.94 12.89 16.50
C MET A 512 -2.62 14.21 16.16
N ALA A 513 -1.87 15.27 15.87
CA ALA A 513 -2.42 16.56 15.44
C ALA A 513 -3.14 16.45 14.09
N ALA A 514 -2.56 15.74 13.12
CA ALA A 514 -3.21 15.47 11.85
C ALA A 514 -4.49 14.64 12.04
N LEU A 515 -4.43 13.54 12.81
CA LEU A 515 -5.60 12.72 13.10
C LEU A 515 -6.72 13.52 13.81
N HIS A 516 -6.36 14.42 14.72
CA HIS A 516 -7.29 15.30 15.42
C HIS A 516 -8.05 16.21 14.46
N ILE A 517 -7.35 16.93 13.59
CA ILE A 517 -7.98 17.89 12.67
C ILE A 517 -8.79 17.19 11.56
N TYR A 518 -8.31 16.06 11.06
CA TYR A 518 -9.05 15.26 10.08
C TYR A 518 -10.25 14.52 10.71
N GLY A 519 -10.33 14.49 12.04
CA GLY A 519 -11.36 13.79 12.79
C GLY A 519 -11.26 12.28 12.60
N ILE A 520 -10.05 11.71 12.63
CA ILE A 520 -9.84 10.25 12.60
C ILE A 520 -9.80 9.73 14.03
N HIS A 521 -10.75 8.89 14.39
CA HIS A 521 -11.03 8.51 15.78
C HIS A 521 -10.51 7.12 16.17
N ASN A 522 -10.30 6.26 15.18
CA ASN A 522 -9.97 4.86 15.40
C ASN A 522 -9.07 4.34 14.29
N LEU A 523 -7.92 3.82 14.67
CA LEU A 523 -6.84 3.48 13.76
C LEU A 523 -5.80 2.64 14.50
N LEU A 524 -5.23 1.64 13.84
CA LEU A 524 -4.01 0.97 14.27
C LEU A 524 -2.84 1.56 13.49
N VAL A 525 -1.93 2.18 14.22
CA VAL A 525 -0.69 2.79 13.73
C VAL A 525 0.45 1.80 13.99
N LYS A 526 0.83 1.00 13.00
CA LYS A 526 1.97 0.10 13.15
C LYS A 526 3.27 0.85 12.90
N ILE A 527 4.18 0.86 13.88
CA ILE A 527 5.51 1.48 13.83
C ILE A 527 6.53 0.54 14.50
N SER A 528 7.82 0.72 14.24
CA SER A 528 8.86 -0.08 14.93
C SER A 528 9.10 0.41 16.36
N ASP A 529 9.24 1.73 16.54
CA ASP A 529 9.66 2.32 17.84
C ASP A 529 9.32 3.82 17.95
N GLU A 530 9.22 4.49 16.80
CA GLU A 530 9.09 5.93 16.67
C GLU A 530 8.31 6.25 15.40
N VAL A 531 7.44 7.26 15.46
CA VAL A 531 6.74 7.76 14.27
C VAL A 531 7.76 8.42 13.34
N PRO A 532 7.82 8.02 12.06
CA PRO A 532 8.81 8.55 11.13
C PRO A 532 8.65 10.06 10.93
N ILE A 533 9.74 10.79 11.13
CA ILE A 533 9.84 12.22 10.85
C ILE A 533 10.45 12.40 9.47
N MET A 534 9.62 12.93 8.57
CA MET A 534 9.96 13.15 7.17
C MET A 534 10.84 14.39 7.02
N ASP A 535 10.21 15.57 7.02
CA ASP A 535 10.86 16.86 6.90
C ASP A 535 10.73 17.70 8.19
N GLY A 536 10.25 17.06 9.27
CA GLY A 536 9.95 17.72 10.54
C GLY A 536 8.55 18.29 10.64
N SER A 537 7.71 18.18 9.61
CA SER A 537 6.35 18.75 9.58
C SER A 537 5.26 17.66 9.61
N ALA A 538 4.00 18.06 9.66
CA ALA A 538 2.84 17.15 9.58
C ALA A 538 2.25 17.02 8.16
N GLN A 539 2.88 17.62 7.14
CA GLN A 539 2.34 17.63 5.77
C GLN A 539 2.21 16.24 5.17
N GLU A 540 3.18 15.37 5.44
CA GLU A 540 3.15 14.01 4.88
C GLU A 540 2.06 13.15 5.54
N PHE A 541 1.79 13.34 6.83
CA PHE A 541 0.67 12.69 7.50
C PHE A 541 -0.68 13.16 6.95
N CYS A 542 -0.80 14.44 6.61
CA CYS A 542 -1.99 14.97 5.92
C CYS A 542 -2.23 14.24 4.59
N ARG A 543 -1.21 14.16 3.72
CA ARG A 543 -1.31 13.45 2.43
C ARG A 543 -1.66 11.98 2.63
N LEU A 544 -1.04 11.34 3.61
CA LEU A 544 -1.26 9.93 3.92
C LEU A 544 -2.72 9.65 4.33
N ILE A 545 -3.31 10.51 5.16
CA ILE A 545 -4.73 10.41 5.55
C ILE A 545 -5.64 10.63 4.33
N GLU A 546 -5.31 11.60 3.47
CA GLU A 546 -6.07 11.88 2.24
C GLU A 546 -6.02 10.70 1.25
N ASP A 547 -4.84 10.12 1.04
CA ASP A 547 -4.64 8.93 0.23
C ASP A 547 -5.39 7.72 0.81
N GLY A 548 -5.51 7.64 2.13
CA GLY A 548 -6.28 6.61 2.83
C GLY A 548 -7.79 6.77 2.65
N GLY A 549 -8.25 7.96 2.28
CA GLY A 549 -9.67 8.34 2.26
C GLY A 549 -10.30 8.30 3.65
N ILE A 550 -11.36 9.07 3.88
CA ILE A 550 -12.07 9.10 5.16
C ILE A 550 -13.39 8.36 5.02
N GLU A 551 -13.67 7.46 5.96
CA GLU A 551 -14.92 6.71 6.06
C GLU A 551 -15.66 7.07 7.35
N GLU A 552 -16.95 7.39 7.24
CA GLU A 552 -17.83 7.57 8.39
C GLU A 552 -18.40 6.22 8.86
N GLN A 553 -18.43 6.01 10.16
CA GLN A 553 -18.90 4.79 10.82
C GLN A 553 -20.21 5.05 11.58
N GLU A 554 -20.96 3.98 11.86
CA GLU A 554 -22.27 4.08 12.55
C GLU A 554 -22.17 4.61 13.99
N ALA A 555 -21.03 4.43 14.65
CA ALA A 555 -20.80 4.99 15.98
C ALA A 555 -20.72 6.52 15.93
N VAL A 556 -21.05 7.17 17.04
CA VAL A 556 -20.99 8.62 17.18
C VAL A 556 -19.85 9.04 18.07
N MET A 557 -19.24 10.17 17.75
CA MET A 557 -18.23 10.85 18.55
C MET A 557 -18.84 12.11 19.16
N GLU A 558 -18.58 12.32 20.45
CA GLU A 558 -18.97 13.52 21.18
C GLU A 558 -17.74 14.36 21.51
N ALA A 559 -17.79 15.65 21.17
CA ALA A 559 -16.73 16.58 21.53
C ALA A 559 -16.76 16.92 23.03
N LEU A 560 -15.58 17.10 23.61
CA LEU A 560 -15.39 17.63 24.96
C LEU A 560 -15.65 19.11 24.97
N ILE A 561 -16.75 19.50 25.61
CA ILE A 561 -17.14 20.90 25.78
C ILE A 561 -16.50 21.41 27.06
N ILE A 562 -15.64 22.42 26.93
CA ILE A 562 -15.04 23.10 28.08
C ILE A 562 -16.02 24.16 28.59
N ASP A 563 -16.42 24.01 29.86
CA ASP A 563 -17.35 24.89 30.56
C ASP A 563 -16.70 25.73 31.69
N ASP A 564 -15.54 25.29 32.19
CA ASP A 564 -14.71 26.00 33.17
C ASP A 564 -13.33 26.40 32.61
N CYS A 565 -12.63 27.28 33.35
CA CYS A 565 -11.25 27.66 33.03
C CYS A 565 -10.24 26.79 33.80
N TYR A 566 -9.32 26.18 33.08
CA TYR A 566 -8.24 25.36 33.61
C TYR A 566 -6.91 26.01 33.31
N THR A 567 -5.92 25.90 34.21
CA THR A 567 -4.61 26.52 34.02
C THR A 567 -3.52 25.63 34.61
N ALA A 568 -2.42 25.49 33.87
CA ALA A 568 -1.24 24.73 34.26
C ALA A 568 0.05 25.50 33.90
N GLY A 569 1.18 25.00 34.41
CA GLY A 569 2.49 25.64 34.30
C GLY A 569 2.88 26.45 35.54
N ASP A 570 3.97 27.20 35.41
CA ASP A 570 4.56 28.00 36.48
C ASP A 570 4.64 29.49 36.08
N PRO A 571 3.78 30.34 36.67
CA PRO A 571 3.81 31.78 36.44
C PRO A 571 5.16 32.45 36.72
N GLN A 572 5.98 31.90 37.64
CA GLN A 572 7.29 32.46 37.98
C GLN A 572 8.30 32.29 36.84
N THR A 573 8.20 31.19 36.09
CA THR A 573 9.02 30.94 34.89
C THR A 573 8.43 31.58 33.63
N GLY A 574 7.20 32.11 33.72
CA GLY A 574 6.44 32.63 32.58
C GLY A 574 5.88 31.56 31.65
N ARG A 575 6.00 30.27 32.00
CA ARG A 575 5.44 29.14 31.25
C ARG A 575 4.05 28.83 31.75
N THR A 576 3.03 29.23 31.00
CA THR A 576 1.64 29.07 31.42
C THR A 576 0.77 28.63 30.26
N ILE A 577 -0.11 27.67 30.49
CA ILE A 577 -1.15 27.26 29.54
C ILE A 577 -2.50 27.29 30.23
N SER A 578 -3.50 27.84 29.57
CA SER A 578 -4.87 27.92 30.05
C SER A 578 -5.83 27.42 28.99
N LEU A 579 -6.93 26.81 29.42
CA LEU A 579 -8.02 26.32 28.58
C LEU A 579 -9.32 26.92 29.11
N GLU A 580 -10.02 27.68 28.26
CA GLU A 580 -11.25 28.39 28.61
C GLU A 580 -12.42 28.02 27.67
N PRO A 581 -13.67 28.26 28.08
CA PRO A 581 -14.84 27.97 27.27
C PRO A 581 -14.85 28.71 25.92
N TYR A 582 -15.03 27.97 24.83
CA TYR A 582 -15.13 28.50 23.47
C TYR A 582 -15.92 27.53 22.58
N GLN A 583 -16.64 28.05 21.58
CA GLN A 583 -17.55 27.25 20.74
C GLN A 583 -16.84 26.31 19.75
N GLY A 584 -15.61 26.65 19.37
CA GLY A 584 -14.76 25.83 18.49
C GLY A 584 -13.46 25.45 19.18
N LEU A 585 -12.41 25.24 18.40
CA LEU A 585 -11.05 25.08 18.89
C LEU A 585 -10.21 26.27 18.45
N ALA A 586 -9.62 26.99 19.41
CA ALA A 586 -8.71 28.10 19.16
C ALA A 586 -7.47 27.97 20.05
N ILE A 587 -6.30 28.31 19.51
CA ILE A 587 -5.02 28.25 20.24
C ILE A 587 -4.26 29.54 19.98
N GLN A 588 -4.06 30.33 21.02
CA GLN A 588 -3.13 31.46 21.04
C GLN A 588 -1.84 31.04 21.72
N PHE A 589 -0.70 31.25 21.06
CA PHE A 589 0.60 30.94 21.62
C PHE A 589 1.54 32.14 21.53
N LEU A 590 2.23 32.44 22.62
CA LEU A 590 3.33 33.41 22.70
C LEU A 590 4.66 32.70 23.00
N LEU A 591 5.59 32.81 22.06
CA LEU A 591 6.97 32.34 22.18
C LEU A 591 7.91 33.55 22.26
N GLU A 592 8.83 33.54 23.22
CA GLU A 592 9.77 34.63 23.49
C GLU A 592 11.11 34.03 23.93
N LEU A 593 11.96 33.77 22.94
CA LEU A 593 13.30 33.20 23.13
C LEU A 593 14.36 34.18 22.61
N PRO A 594 15.62 34.06 23.07
CA PRO A 594 16.72 34.81 22.48
C PRO A 594 16.81 34.61 20.95
N PRO A 595 17.55 35.48 20.23
CA PRO A 595 17.90 35.22 18.84
C PRO A 595 18.44 33.79 18.66
N PRO A 596 18.14 33.12 17.54
CA PRO A 596 17.45 33.65 16.34
C PRO A 596 15.91 33.57 16.36
N ILE A 597 15.29 33.02 17.40
CA ILE A 597 13.82 32.82 17.45
C ILE A 597 13.08 34.15 17.68
N GLY A 598 13.53 34.92 18.67
CA GLY A 598 12.90 36.18 19.06
C GLY A 598 11.50 36.00 19.66
N ARG A 599 10.70 37.07 19.61
CA ARG A 599 9.30 37.06 20.04
C ARG A 599 8.38 36.75 18.86
N GLN A 600 7.59 35.69 18.98
CA GLN A 600 6.60 35.27 18.01
C GLN A 600 5.26 35.03 18.70
N GLU A 601 4.17 35.50 18.10
CA GLU A 601 2.82 35.33 18.62
C GLU A 601 1.88 34.95 17.49
N LEU A 602 1.08 33.90 17.69
CA LEU A 602 0.11 33.44 16.70
C LEU A 602 -1.17 33.00 17.40
N THR A 603 -2.31 33.36 16.80
CA THR A 603 -3.62 32.78 17.13
C THR A 603 -4.10 31.93 15.97
N TYR A 604 -4.27 30.64 16.23
CA TYR A 604 -4.84 29.67 15.30
C TYR A 604 -6.29 29.37 15.68
N ILE A 605 -7.20 29.34 14.71
CA ILE A 605 -8.59 28.95 14.89
C ILE A 605 -8.87 27.81 13.92
N ALA A 606 -9.20 26.63 14.44
CA ALA A 606 -9.48 25.46 13.61
C ALA A 606 -10.85 25.62 12.93
N GLN A 607 -10.85 25.85 11.63
CA GLN A 607 -12.07 26.04 10.83
C GLN A 607 -12.36 24.83 9.92
N GLY A 608 -11.38 23.97 9.71
CA GLY A 608 -11.43 22.78 8.87
C GLY A 608 -10.03 22.20 8.63
N VAL A 609 -9.93 21.30 7.65
CA VAL A 609 -8.67 20.64 7.31
C VAL A 609 -7.72 21.59 6.56
N GLU A 610 -8.25 22.47 5.71
CA GLU A 610 -7.46 23.31 4.82
C GLU A 610 -6.65 24.38 5.58
N ASP A 611 -7.21 24.99 6.63
CA ASP A 611 -6.47 25.96 7.45
C ASP A 611 -5.32 25.29 8.20
N PHE A 612 -5.50 24.06 8.70
CA PHE A 612 -4.41 23.30 9.29
C PHE A 612 -3.33 22.98 8.27
N ARG A 613 -3.71 22.45 7.09
CA ARG A 613 -2.77 22.09 6.00
C ARG A 613 -1.90 23.26 5.55
N THR A 614 -2.45 24.46 5.54
CA THR A 614 -1.77 25.65 5.01
C THR A 614 -1.03 26.45 6.08
N GLN A 615 -1.56 26.51 7.31
CA GLN A 615 -1.02 27.40 8.35
C GLN A 615 -0.16 26.68 9.40
N ILE A 616 -0.47 25.43 9.74
CA ILE A 616 0.14 24.76 10.90
C ILE A 616 0.93 23.51 10.48
N ALA A 617 0.32 22.62 9.69
CA ALA A 617 0.94 21.38 9.23
C ALA A 617 2.31 21.55 8.56
N PRO A 618 2.64 22.65 7.84
CA PRO A 618 3.96 22.84 7.24
C PRO A 618 5.06 23.26 8.21
N ALA A 619 4.73 23.65 9.45
CA ALA A 619 5.72 24.06 10.42
C ALA A 619 6.58 22.88 10.88
N ARG A 620 7.90 23.08 10.92
CA ARG A 620 8.86 22.02 11.23
C ARG A 620 9.33 22.05 12.68
N THR A 621 9.62 20.88 13.23
CA THR A 621 10.36 20.71 14.49
C THR A 621 11.68 21.48 14.43
N PHE A 622 12.07 22.11 15.53
CA PHE A 622 13.32 22.83 15.66
C PHE A 622 14.08 22.41 16.92
N VAL A 623 15.42 22.50 16.88
CA VAL A 623 16.27 22.13 18.02
C VAL A 623 17.55 22.97 18.04
N PHE A 624 18.11 23.24 19.23
CA PHE A 624 19.38 23.96 19.35
C PHE A 624 20.57 23.02 19.19
N LEU A 625 21.62 23.48 18.51
CA LEU A 625 22.83 22.69 18.24
C LEU A 625 23.48 22.16 19.53
N LYS A 626 23.53 22.97 20.59
CA LYS A 626 24.04 22.56 21.91
C LYS A 626 23.23 21.42 22.54
N GLU A 627 21.93 21.36 22.27
CA GLU A 627 21.06 20.27 22.75
C GLU A 627 21.32 18.98 21.96
N VAL A 628 21.61 19.11 20.66
CA VAL A 628 22.00 17.98 19.80
C VAL A 628 23.32 17.37 20.29
N GLU A 629 24.35 18.20 20.51
CA GLU A 629 25.66 17.78 21.02
C GLU A 629 25.55 17.11 22.41
N TYR A 630 24.70 17.66 23.29
CA TYR A 630 24.44 17.10 24.62
C TYR A 630 23.77 15.73 24.56
N LEU A 631 22.78 15.57 23.67
CA LEU A 631 22.05 14.31 23.53
C LEU A 631 22.92 13.23 22.84
N GLU A 632 23.77 13.61 21.88
CA GLU A 632 24.77 12.73 21.27
C GLU A 632 25.81 12.25 22.29
N GLY A 633 26.30 13.16 23.14
CA GLY A 633 27.24 12.83 24.22
C GLY A 633 26.68 11.87 25.28
N LYS A 634 25.34 11.73 25.36
CA LYS A 634 24.64 10.76 26.23
C LYS A 634 24.22 9.48 25.51
N GLY A 635 24.54 9.33 24.22
CA GLY A 635 24.19 8.13 23.43
C GLY A 635 22.69 7.96 23.15
N LEU A 636 21.88 9.00 23.34
CA LEU A 636 20.42 8.96 23.15
C LEU A 636 20.00 9.19 21.68
N THR A 637 20.96 9.28 20.76
CA THR A 637 20.77 9.74 19.38
C THR A 637 21.91 9.25 18.50
N LYS A 638 21.59 8.71 17.32
CA LYS A 638 22.57 8.10 16.39
C LYS A 638 22.62 8.82 15.02
N GLY A 639 22.78 10.14 15.02
CA GLY A 639 23.32 10.88 13.85
C GLY A 639 22.38 11.15 12.66
N GLY A 640 21.07 10.92 12.74
CA GLY A 640 20.14 11.16 11.61
C GLY A 640 19.55 12.58 11.48
N ARG A 641 20.16 13.60 12.13
CA ARG A 641 19.44 14.81 12.57
C ARG A 641 19.50 16.04 11.67
N LEU A 642 20.27 16.04 10.58
CA LEU A 642 20.64 17.32 9.95
C LEU A 642 19.61 17.87 8.94
N ASN A 643 18.78 17.01 8.33
CA ASN A 643 17.93 17.40 7.19
C ASN A 643 16.43 17.49 7.52
N ASN A 644 15.98 16.96 8.66
CA ASN A 644 14.55 16.76 8.94
C ASN A 644 14.04 17.66 10.09
N VAL A 645 14.84 18.61 10.55
CA VAL A 645 14.51 19.61 11.59
C VAL A 645 15.16 20.95 11.25
N ILE A 646 14.70 22.03 11.88
CA ILE A 646 15.38 23.33 11.85
C ILE A 646 16.46 23.33 12.94
N LEU A 647 17.73 23.48 12.55
CA LEU A 647 18.85 23.58 13.47
C LEU A 647 19.17 25.03 13.78
N LEU A 648 19.29 25.34 15.06
CA LEU A 648 19.56 26.69 15.57
C LEU A 648 20.91 26.74 16.28
N ASP A 649 21.74 27.72 15.92
CA ASP A 649 22.83 28.18 16.77
C ASP A 649 22.37 29.44 17.55
N PRO A 650 23.18 30.00 18.47
CA PRO A 650 22.80 31.20 19.22
C PRO A 650 22.57 32.47 18.38
N GLU A 651 22.93 32.49 17.10
CA GLU A 651 22.91 33.68 16.25
C GLU A 651 21.92 33.54 15.07
N ARG A 652 21.70 32.34 14.54
CA ARG A 652 20.96 32.10 13.29
C ARG A 652 20.43 30.68 13.14
N VAL A 653 19.54 30.52 12.16
CA VAL A 653 19.17 29.21 11.60
C VAL A 653 20.32 28.71 10.72
N ILE A 654 20.74 27.45 10.93
CA ILE A 654 21.99 26.93 10.37
C ILE A 654 21.76 26.24 9.01
N ASN A 655 20.71 25.41 8.92
CA ASN A 655 20.60 24.38 7.89
C ASN A 655 19.51 24.64 6.84
N THR A 656 18.63 25.61 7.05
CA THR A 656 17.47 25.83 6.17
C THR A 656 16.91 27.26 6.29
N SER A 657 16.09 27.66 5.32
CA SER A 657 15.26 28.87 5.41
C SER A 657 13.92 28.53 6.07
N LEU A 658 13.36 29.49 6.82
CA LEU A 658 12.04 29.31 7.41
C LEU A 658 10.96 29.36 6.32
N ARG A 659 9.96 28.49 6.43
CA ARG A 659 8.73 28.49 5.60
C ARG A 659 7.81 29.64 5.97
N PHE A 660 7.86 30.06 7.23
CA PHE A 660 7.13 31.21 7.76
C PHE A 660 8.03 32.06 8.66
N PRO A 661 7.85 33.39 8.71
CA PRO A 661 8.54 34.23 9.68
C PRO A 661 8.29 33.79 11.13
N ASP A 662 7.11 33.21 11.39
CA ASP A 662 6.59 32.73 12.68
C ASP A 662 6.55 31.18 12.76
N GLU A 663 7.45 30.47 12.06
CA GLU A 663 7.44 29.00 11.98
C GLU A 663 7.59 28.30 13.36
N PHE A 664 8.33 28.88 14.30
CA PHE A 664 8.57 28.27 15.62
C PHE A 664 7.31 28.24 16.49
N VAL A 665 6.53 29.33 16.50
CA VAL A 665 5.25 29.37 17.22
C VAL A 665 4.19 28.48 16.56
N ARG A 666 4.20 28.35 15.23
CA ARG A 666 3.34 27.39 14.50
C ARG A 666 3.62 25.94 14.90
N HIS A 667 4.90 25.57 15.04
CA HIS A 667 5.27 24.24 15.54
C HIS A 667 4.79 24.00 16.97
N LYS A 668 4.88 25.01 17.86
CA LYS A 668 4.34 24.88 19.23
C LYS A 668 2.82 24.69 19.26
N ILE A 669 2.08 25.31 18.34
CA ILE A 669 0.65 25.05 18.17
C ILE A 669 0.40 23.63 17.64
N LEU A 670 1.23 23.14 16.72
CA LEU A 670 1.17 21.75 16.22
C LEU A 670 1.35 20.73 17.36
N ASP A 671 2.31 20.96 18.27
CA ASP A 671 2.54 20.13 19.46
C ASP A 671 1.29 20.08 20.35
N ILE A 672 0.70 21.24 20.66
CA ILE A 672 -0.52 21.33 21.48
C ILE A 672 -1.66 20.55 20.82
N LEU A 673 -1.90 20.71 19.52
CA LEU A 673 -2.97 19.98 18.82
C LEU A 673 -2.83 18.47 18.94
N GLY A 674 -1.59 17.97 18.89
CA GLY A 674 -1.28 16.55 19.03
C GLY A 674 -1.48 16.04 20.45
N ASP A 675 -0.92 16.74 21.44
CA ASP A 675 -1.04 16.37 22.85
C ASP A 675 -2.51 16.35 23.31
N LEU A 676 -3.30 17.35 22.90
CA LEU A 676 -4.73 17.42 23.23
C LEU A 676 -5.50 16.16 22.83
N TYR A 677 -5.12 15.55 21.71
CA TYR A 677 -5.84 14.40 21.17
C TYR A 677 -5.60 13.10 21.94
N LEU A 678 -4.68 13.09 22.91
CA LEU A 678 -4.52 11.99 23.87
C LEU A 678 -5.73 11.82 24.80
N LEU A 679 -6.65 12.77 24.84
CA LEU A 679 -7.97 12.60 25.47
C LEU A 679 -8.92 11.72 24.64
N GLY A 680 -8.56 11.39 23.39
CA GLY A 680 -9.33 10.50 22.51
C GLY A 680 -10.64 11.09 21.97
N ARG A 681 -10.87 12.40 22.18
CA ARG A 681 -12.08 13.10 21.75
C ARG A 681 -11.74 14.50 21.24
N PRO A 682 -12.47 15.03 20.25
CA PRO A 682 -12.35 16.43 19.82
C PRO A 682 -12.64 17.39 20.98
N ILE A 683 -11.98 18.54 21.04
CA ILE A 683 -12.18 19.53 22.11
C ILE A 683 -12.81 20.81 21.56
N ARG A 684 -13.74 21.38 22.33
CA ARG A 684 -14.29 22.73 22.13
C ARG A 684 -13.87 23.62 23.29
N GLY A 685 -12.89 24.47 23.03
CA GLY A 685 -12.27 25.35 24.01
C GLY A 685 -11.23 26.25 23.35
N ARG A 686 -10.83 27.31 24.04
CA ARG A 686 -9.72 28.18 23.64
C ARG A 686 -8.55 27.93 24.56
N ILE A 687 -7.38 27.76 23.96
CA ILE A 687 -6.12 27.66 24.66
C ILE A 687 -5.37 28.97 24.53
N THR A 688 -4.85 29.47 25.65
CA THR A 688 -3.86 30.54 25.68
C THR A 688 -2.61 30.02 26.37
N ALA A 689 -1.52 29.93 25.60
CA ALA A 689 -0.25 29.36 26.01
C ALA A 689 0.88 30.38 25.86
N ARG A 690 1.81 30.37 26.82
CA ARG A 690 3.04 31.16 26.79
C ARG A 690 4.21 30.28 27.16
N MET A 691 5.22 30.19 26.29
CA MET A 691 6.50 29.52 26.58
C MET A 691 6.41 28.05 27.00
N THR A 692 5.27 27.38 26.78
CA THR A 692 5.03 26.00 27.23
C THR A 692 5.57 24.95 26.26
N GLY A 693 5.79 23.74 26.76
CA GLY A 693 6.03 22.54 25.97
C GLY A 693 5.11 21.39 26.39
N HIS A 694 5.47 20.16 26.01
CA HIS A 694 4.66 18.95 26.29
C HIS A 694 4.36 18.73 27.77
N THR A 695 5.27 19.15 28.66
CA THR A 695 5.09 18.97 30.11
C THR A 695 3.92 19.79 30.65
N GLU A 696 3.86 21.09 30.34
CA GLU A 696 2.74 21.94 30.76
C GLU A 696 1.44 21.56 30.03
N ASN A 697 1.52 21.14 28.76
CA ASN A 697 0.38 20.60 28.02
C ASN A 697 -0.23 19.40 28.77
N LEU A 698 0.59 18.44 29.18
CA LEU A 698 0.12 17.26 29.92
C LEU A 698 -0.45 17.61 31.30
N GLN A 699 0.15 18.55 32.02
CA GLN A 699 -0.39 19.01 33.31
C GLN A 699 -1.82 19.56 33.15
N LEU A 700 -2.08 20.33 32.09
CA LEU A 700 -3.42 20.79 31.76
C LEU A 700 -4.35 19.61 31.45
N LEU A 701 -3.91 18.67 30.61
CA LEU A 701 -4.69 17.50 30.23
C LEU A 701 -5.06 16.60 31.41
N GLN A 702 -4.17 16.46 32.39
CA GLN A 702 -4.43 15.72 33.63
C GLN A 702 -5.56 16.36 34.45
N GLN A 703 -5.66 17.70 34.49
CA GLN A 703 -6.75 18.38 35.20
C GLN A 703 -8.11 18.10 34.57
N ILE A 704 -8.18 18.07 33.24
CA ILE A 704 -9.44 17.89 32.50
C ILE A 704 -9.74 16.43 32.12
N ARG A 705 -8.86 15.49 32.47
CA ARG A 705 -9.01 14.06 32.17
C ARG A 705 -10.38 13.50 32.55
N HIS A 706 -10.93 13.94 33.68
CA HIS A 706 -12.23 13.47 34.18
C HIS A 706 -13.39 13.81 33.24
N LEU A 707 -13.26 14.86 32.41
CA LEU A 707 -14.26 15.24 31.41
C LEU A 707 -14.35 14.23 30.25
N ALA A 708 -13.28 13.47 29.97
CA ALA A 708 -13.23 12.48 28.90
C ALA A 708 -13.94 11.15 29.22
N GLY A 709 -14.33 10.93 30.48
CA GLY A 709 -14.84 9.65 30.97
C GLY A 709 -13.73 8.61 31.18
N GLY A 710 -13.90 7.72 32.16
CA GLY A 710 -12.91 6.66 32.44
C GLY A 710 -12.78 5.65 31.29
N SER A 711 -11.56 5.19 31.03
CA SER A 711 -11.19 4.25 29.95
C SER A 711 -12.16 3.07 29.77
N PRO A 712 -12.36 2.56 28.54
CA PRO A 712 -12.95 1.24 28.36
C PRO A 712 -12.11 0.21 29.13
N ARG A 713 -12.75 -0.55 30.02
CA ARG A 713 -12.08 -1.61 30.79
C ARG A 713 -11.44 -2.63 29.82
N PRO A 714 -10.27 -3.20 30.16
CA PRO A 714 -9.66 -4.24 29.36
C PRO A 714 -10.48 -5.53 29.51
N GLY A 715 -11.28 -5.86 28.50
CA GLY A 715 -12.09 -7.07 28.52
C GLY A 715 -12.94 -7.18 27.26
N GLY A 716 -12.38 -7.82 26.23
CA GLY A 716 -13.06 -8.12 24.97
C GLY A 716 -12.10 -8.01 23.80
N ALA A 717 -11.38 -9.08 23.50
CA ALA A 717 -10.72 -9.24 22.22
C ALA A 717 -11.77 -9.33 21.10
N PRO A 718 -11.52 -8.73 19.92
CA PRO A 718 -11.79 -9.37 18.64
C PRO A 718 -10.60 -10.23 18.19
#